data_AF-A0A2S5MXM4-F1
#
_entry.id   AF-A0A2S5MXM4-F1
#
_cell.length_a   1.000
_cell.length_b   1.000
_cell.length_c   1.000
_cell.angle_alpha   90.00
_cell.angle_beta   90.00
_cell.angle_gamma   90.00
#
_symmetry.space_group_name_H-M   'P 1'
#
loop_
_entity.id
_entity.type
_entity.pdbx_description
1 polymer ?
#
loop_
_entity_poly.entity_id
_entity_poly.type
_entity_poly.pdbx_seq_one_letter_code
_entity_poly.pdbx_strand_id
1 'polypeptide(L)'
;MRPDDLTPLFAPVETLKGIGPRLAVLMKKALKLPPGVREPRVLDLLWHMPTGVVDRRAEPSVADAVPGTIVTLKVRVLKHKAPPRGNNKVPYKVSTEDETGKLDLIFFRAEPSFVERQLPVGEIRYISGRAEKYGDTLQMAHPDYIVAEDRRDDLPLLEPVYPLTAGLTAKVVLKAARQAVERVPDFAEWQDAAWLKARGWDSFHDALHRVHQPEDAGDVSPSSPAWQRIAYDELLANQLALGIVRLSFKAQRGRPVRGDGRIRERIVKALPFSLTNSQRTALGDIANDMEAPNRMLRLLQGDVGSGKTVVALMAMAIAVEAGAQAALMAPTEVLARQHLETIAPLAEAAGLRIGLLTGREKGKPREHLLDALKAGEIDILIGTHALFQDDVVFRDLAFAVIDEQHRFGVHQRLALQMKGGDGGANMLVMTATPIPRTLLMTHYGDLDVSKLTEKPAGRKPIVTKAVPTDAMEKLIDRIRVQLAEGAQVYWVCPLIESSEVSELAAAEERHAHLKQIFGDIVGLLHGAMTSAAKDATMAAFAKNELKILVATTVIEVGVNVPNANIMVIEHAERFGLAQLHQLRGRVGRGSRESFCMLLYAQPLGETAKERLAMMEATEDGFKIAEKDLELRGGGEVLGARQSGLPEFRVADVPGFPMLLATARDDAQMILDRDPSLTSARGRALRTLLYLFECDEAVRLFRAA
;
A
#
# COMPACT_ATOMS: atom_id res chain seq x y z
N MET A 1 20.34 21.16 3.39
CA MET A 1 19.55 22.15 2.62
C MET A 1 19.21 21.53 1.26
N ARG A 2 18.06 21.84 0.66
CA ARG A 2 17.75 21.40 -0.72
C ARG A 2 18.75 22.09 -1.67
N PRO A 3 19.26 21.42 -2.72
CA PRO A 3 20.06 22.07 -3.75
C PRO A 3 19.30 23.27 -4.34
N ASP A 4 19.97 24.41 -4.47
CA ASP A 4 19.33 25.64 -4.97
C ASP A 4 18.78 25.47 -6.38
N ASP A 5 19.43 24.63 -7.20
CA ASP A 5 19.04 24.29 -8.56
C ASP A 5 17.64 23.66 -8.65
N LEU A 6 17.15 23.02 -7.58
CA LEU A 6 15.81 22.41 -7.56
C LEU A 6 14.70 23.41 -7.23
N THR A 7 15.04 24.60 -6.73
CA THR A 7 14.05 25.60 -6.28
C THR A 7 12.95 25.90 -7.32
N PRO A 8 13.25 26.06 -8.63
CA PRO A 8 12.23 26.31 -9.65
C PRO A 8 11.16 25.22 -9.76
N LEU A 9 11.51 23.97 -9.47
CA LEU A 9 10.59 22.83 -9.56
C LEU A 9 9.63 22.75 -8.38
N PHE A 10 10.04 23.24 -7.20
CA PHE A 10 9.18 23.25 -6.01
C PHE A 10 8.30 24.49 -5.89
N ALA A 11 8.36 25.40 -6.85
CA ALA A 11 7.47 26.55 -6.91
C ALA A 11 6.01 26.13 -7.20
N PRO A 12 5.01 26.88 -6.73
CA PRO A 12 3.61 26.64 -7.09
C PRO A 12 3.39 26.68 -8.61
N VAL A 13 2.45 25.88 -9.12
CA VAL A 13 2.09 25.89 -10.56
C VAL A 13 1.60 27.26 -11.05
N GLU A 14 1.12 28.12 -10.17
CA GLU A 14 0.69 29.51 -10.47
C GLU A 14 1.84 30.38 -11.00
N THR A 15 3.09 29.97 -10.76
CA THR A 15 4.26 30.63 -11.35
C THR A 15 4.41 30.37 -12.85
N LEU A 16 3.67 29.42 -13.42
CA LEU A 16 3.68 29.10 -14.85
C LEU A 16 2.76 30.07 -15.61
N LYS A 17 3.17 30.46 -16.82
CA LYS A 17 2.41 31.42 -17.64
C LYS A 17 1.07 30.85 -18.05
N GLY A 18 -0.01 31.54 -17.71
CA GLY A 18 -1.38 31.17 -18.06
C GLY A 18 -2.09 30.29 -17.02
N ILE A 19 -1.48 30.06 -15.85
CA ILE A 19 -2.09 29.31 -14.75
C ILE A 19 -2.46 30.29 -13.64
N GLY A 20 -3.76 30.62 -13.54
CA GLY A 20 -4.30 31.42 -12.44
C GLY A 20 -4.83 30.54 -11.29
N PRO A 21 -5.27 31.15 -10.17
CA PRO A 21 -5.72 30.42 -8.97
C PRO A 21 -6.82 29.39 -9.24
N ARG A 22 -7.76 29.72 -10.12
CA ARG A 22 -8.83 28.80 -10.53
C ARG A 22 -8.28 27.54 -11.23
N LEU A 23 -7.28 27.70 -12.09
CA LEU A 23 -6.65 26.58 -12.80
C LEU A 23 -5.76 25.76 -11.86
N ALA A 24 -5.09 26.39 -10.90
CA ALA A 24 -4.33 25.68 -9.87
C ALA A 24 -5.21 24.72 -9.05
N VAL A 25 -6.42 25.16 -8.65
CA VAL A 25 -7.40 24.29 -7.96
C VAL A 25 -7.84 23.11 -8.82
N LEU A 26 -7.98 23.30 -10.14
CA LEU A 26 -8.32 22.21 -11.05
C LEU A 26 -7.14 21.25 -11.26
N MET A 27 -5.92 21.78 -11.36
CA MET A 27 -4.70 20.97 -11.43
C MET A 27 -4.53 20.13 -10.17
N LYS A 28 -4.80 20.69 -8.99
CA LYS A 28 -4.81 19.92 -7.72
C LYS A 28 -5.72 18.69 -7.76
N LYS A 29 -6.82 18.73 -8.52
CA LYS A 29 -7.73 17.58 -8.68
C LYS A 29 -7.27 16.59 -9.76
N ALA A 30 -6.54 17.07 -10.77
CA ALA A 30 -6.05 16.24 -11.88
C ALA A 30 -4.72 15.55 -11.57
N LEU A 31 -3.86 16.20 -10.79
CA LEU A 31 -2.53 15.72 -10.42
C LEU A 31 -2.59 14.79 -9.21
N LYS A 32 -1.75 13.75 -9.22
CA LYS A 32 -1.50 12.92 -8.04
C LYS A 32 -0.49 13.62 -7.13
N LEU A 33 -0.98 14.32 -6.11
CA LEU A 33 -0.12 15.03 -5.15
C LEU A 33 0.39 14.09 -4.05
N PRO A 34 1.64 14.29 -3.57
CA PRO A 34 2.15 13.53 -2.44
C PRO A 34 1.38 13.81 -1.13
N PRO A 35 1.36 12.88 -0.17
CA PRO A 35 0.79 13.11 1.15
C PRO A 35 1.37 14.36 1.82
N GLY A 36 0.50 15.22 2.38
CA GLY A 36 0.91 16.45 3.06
C GLY A 36 1.13 17.66 2.15
N VAL A 37 1.19 17.47 0.83
CA VAL A 37 1.26 18.58 -0.14
C VAL A 37 -0.14 19.13 -0.39
N ARG A 38 -0.34 20.40 -0.05
CA ARG A 38 -1.64 21.08 -0.19
C ARG A 38 -1.83 21.77 -1.53
N GLU A 39 -0.75 22.28 -2.12
CA GLU A 39 -0.81 23.04 -3.36
C GLU A 39 0.05 22.38 -4.44
N PRO A 40 -0.44 22.30 -5.69
CA PRO A 40 0.32 21.71 -6.78
C PRO A 40 1.54 22.56 -7.13
N ARG A 41 2.67 21.89 -7.38
CA ARG A 41 3.95 22.50 -7.75
C ARG A 41 4.34 22.14 -9.17
N VAL A 42 5.33 22.82 -9.71
CA VAL A 42 5.88 22.53 -11.05
C VAL A 42 6.38 21.08 -11.13
N LEU A 43 7.01 20.57 -10.07
CA LEU A 43 7.46 19.18 -9.95
C LEU A 43 6.33 18.18 -10.15
N ASP A 44 5.14 18.46 -9.62
CA ASP A 44 4.00 17.54 -9.70
C ASP A 44 3.47 17.39 -11.16
N LEU A 45 3.73 18.38 -12.02
CA LEU A 45 3.42 18.31 -13.46
C LEU A 45 4.38 17.40 -14.23
N LEU A 46 5.64 17.26 -13.78
CA LEU A 46 6.61 16.34 -14.40
C LEU A 46 6.20 14.87 -14.24
N TRP A 47 5.43 14.57 -13.20
CA TRP A 47 4.94 13.23 -12.93
C TRP A 47 3.52 13.00 -13.45
N HIS A 48 2.93 14.02 -14.10
CA HIS A 48 1.66 13.89 -14.79
C HIS A 48 1.90 13.28 -16.17
N MET A 49 2.14 11.98 -16.19
CA MET A 49 2.55 11.28 -17.40
C MET A 49 1.41 11.23 -18.45
N PRO A 50 1.73 11.31 -19.75
CA PRO A 50 0.73 11.21 -20.81
C PRO A 50 0.19 9.78 -20.95
N THR A 51 -1.09 9.65 -21.28
CA THR A 51 -1.77 8.35 -21.49
C THR A 51 -1.86 7.94 -22.96
N GLY A 52 -1.43 8.80 -23.88
CA GLY A 52 -1.48 8.55 -25.31
C GLY A 52 -0.95 9.74 -26.10
N VAL A 53 -0.94 9.62 -27.42
CA VAL A 53 -0.57 10.69 -28.36
C VAL A 53 -1.64 10.80 -29.43
N VAL A 54 -1.97 12.02 -29.79
CA VAL A 54 -2.68 12.30 -31.03
C VAL A 54 -1.66 12.57 -32.12
N ASP A 55 -1.65 11.71 -33.14
CA ASP A 55 -0.80 11.85 -34.31
C ASP A 55 -1.50 12.68 -35.40
N ARG A 56 -0.88 13.79 -35.80
CA ARG A 56 -1.37 14.74 -36.80
C ARG A 56 -0.46 14.83 -38.02
N ARG A 57 0.50 13.92 -38.16
CA ARG A 57 1.43 13.86 -39.29
C ARG A 57 0.73 13.47 -40.60
N ALA A 58 -0.45 12.84 -40.52
CA ALA A 58 -1.24 12.48 -41.69
C ALA A 58 -1.80 13.73 -42.39
N GLU A 59 -1.22 14.06 -43.55
CA GLU A 59 -1.64 15.14 -44.44
C GLU A 59 -2.13 14.61 -45.80
N PRO A 60 -3.23 13.84 -45.85
CA PRO A 60 -3.78 13.38 -47.12
C PRO A 60 -4.46 14.52 -47.88
N SER A 61 -4.80 14.29 -49.15
CA SER A 61 -5.80 15.11 -49.84
C SER A 61 -7.20 14.85 -49.27
N VAL A 62 -8.17 15.72 -49.52
CA VAL A 62 -9.57 15.54 -49.05
C VAL A 62 -10.16 14.24 -49.59
N ALA A 63 -9.83 13.85 -50.82
CA ALA A 63 -10.27 12.60 -51.42
C ALA A 63 -9.65 11.35 -50.77
N ASP A 64 -8.39 11.44 -50.32
CA ASP A 64 -7.64 10.33 -49.71
C ASP A 64 -7.81 10.25 -48.19
N ALA A 65 -8.48 11.22 -47.59
CA ALA A 65 -8.72 11.27 -46.15
C ALA A 65 -9.59 10.10 -45.70
N VAL A 66 -9.04 9.26 -44.82
CA VAL A 66 -9.74 8.08 -44.29
C VAL A 66 -10.77 8.51 -43.23
N PRO A 67 -12.07 8.24 -43.42
CA PRO A 67 -13.09 8.58 -42.43
C PRO A 67 -12.85 7.88 -41.08
N GLY A 68 -13.11 8.59 -40.00
CA GLY A 68 -12.94 8.13 -38.62
C GLY A 68 -11.55 8.41 -38.04
N THR A 69 -10.59 8.88 -38.85
CA THR A 69 -9.20 9.18 -38.44
C THR A 69 -8.98 10.68 -38.22
N ILE A 70 -7.90 11.02 -37.51
CA ILE A 70 -7.45 12.41 -37.36
C ILE A 70 -6.53 12.73 -38.53
N VAL A 71 -6.85 13.81 -39.26
CA VAL A 71 -6.11 14.24 -40.44
C VAL A 71 -5.87 15.74 -40.38
N THR A 72 -4.79 16.20 -41.01
CA THR A 72 -4.45 17.61 -41.17
C THR A 72 -4.58 17.96 -42.65
N LEU A 73 -5.55 18.80 -43.02
CA LEU A 73 -5.89 19.12 -44.41
C LEU A 73 -5.59 20.58 -44.72
N LYS A 74 -4.93 20.83 -45.85
CA LYS A 74 -4.76 22.17 -46.42
C LYS A 74 -5.95 22.49 -47.31
N VAL A 75 -6.83 23.38 -46.88
CA VAL A 75 -8.07 23.70 -47.60
C VAL A 75 -8.26 25.20 -47.80
N ARG A 76 -8.92 25.57 -48.91
CA ARG A 76 -9.39 26.91 -49.19
C ARG A 76 -10.82 27.09 -48.67
N VAL A 77 -11.08 28.20 -47.97
CA VAL A 77 -12.41 28.52 -47.45
C VAL A 77 -13.30 29.08 -48.56
N LEU A 78 -14.46 28.46 -48.80
CA LEU A 78 -15.37 28.87 -49.88
C LEU A 78 -16.50 29.75 -49.42
N LYS A 79 -17.27 29.28 -48.43
CA LYS A 79 -18.45 30.01 -47.95
C LYS A 79 -18.90 29.54 -46.59
N HIS A 80 -19.50 30.47 -45.87
CA HIS A 80 -20.16 30.26 -44.60
C HIS A 80 -21.65 30.02 -44.82
N LYS A 81 -22.23 29.07 -44.08
CA LYS A 81 -23.66 28.77 -44.02
C LYS A 81 -24.07 28.86 -42.55
N ALA A 82 -24.47 30.06 -42.15
CA ALA A 82 -25.00 30.30 -40.82
C ALA A 82 -26.37 29.61 -40.62
N PRO A 83 -26.74 29.24 -39.38
CA PRO A 83 -28.06 28.69 -39.10
C PRO A 83 -29.17 29.70 -39.44
N PRO A 84 -30.33 29.24 -39.95
CA PRO A 84 -31.46 30.12 -40.23
C PRO A 84 -31.93 30.89 -38.99
N ARG A 85 -32.34 32.15 -39.17
CA ARG A 85 -32.89 32.98 -38.09
C ARG A 85 -34.02 32.25 -37.36
N GLY A 86 -33.84 32.03 -36.05
CA GLY A 86 -34.82 31.38 -35.18
C GLY A 86 -34.66 29.86 -35.00
N ASN A 87 -33.74 29.20 -35.72
CA ASN A 87 -33.47 27.76 -35.58
C ASN A 87 -32.03 27.47 -35.15
N ASN A 88 -31.73 27.73 -33.87
CA ASN A 88 -30.40 27.49 -33.27
C ASN A 88 -30.03 26.00 -33.12
N LYS A 89 -30.86 25.07 -33.59
CA LYS A 89 -30.54 23.63 -33.62
C LYS A 89 -29.71 23.24 -34.84
N VAL A 90 -29.68 24.07 -35.88
CA VAL A 90 -28.85 23.83 -37.07
C VAL A 90 -27.41 24.27 -36.75
N PRO A 91 -26.38 23.46 -37.07
CA PRO A 91 -24.99 23.86 -36.86
C PRO A 91 -24.55 24.92 -37.87
N TYR A 92 -23.56 25.71 -37.49
CA TYR A 92 -22.87 26.61 -38.40
C TYR A 92 -21.92 25.80 -39.27
N LYS A 93 -22.03 25.95 -40.59
CA LYS A 93 -21.30 25.13 -41.56
C LYS A 93 -20.40 25.98 -42.43
N VAL A 94 -19.12 25.62 -42.54
CA VAL A 94 -18.16 26.26 -43.45
C VAL A 94 -17.75 25.26 -44.51
N SER A 95 -18.06 25.56 -45.77
CA SER A 95 -17.62 24.71 -46.87
C SER A 95 -16.22 25.12 -47.31
N THR A 96 -15.33 24.14 -47.41
CA THR A 96 -13.94 24.28 -47.83
C THR A 96 -13.62 23.28 -48.94
N GLU A 97 -12.58 23.52 -49.72
CA GLU A 97 -12.13 22.59 -50.76
C GLU A 97 -10.59 22.52 -50.83
N ASP A 98 -10.10 21.43 -51.36
CA ASP A 98 -8.75 21.32 -51.90
C ASP A 98 -8.83 20.98 -53.41
N GLU A 99 -7.72 20.56 -54.01
CA GLU A 99 -7.67 20.21 -55.42
C GLU A 99 -8.43 18.90 -55.75
N THR A 100 -8.76 18.08 -54.76
CA THR A 100 -9.32 16.73 -54.96
C THR A 100 -10.77 16.58 -54.50
N GLY A 101 -11.26 17.43 -53.59
CA GLY A 101 -12.61 17.33 -53.06
C GLY A 101 -13.09 18.47 -52.17
N LYS A 102 -14.28 18.28 -51.59
CA LYS A 102 -14.92 19.23 -50.68
C LYS A 102 -14.96 18.67 -49.26
N LEU A 103 -14.65 19.53 -48.31
CA LEU A 103 -14.72 19.28 -46.87
C LEU A 103 -15.67 20.29 -46.23
N ASP A 104 -16.55 19.83 -45.37
CA ASP A 104 -17.46 20.69 -44.61
C ASP A 104 -17.10 20.74 -43.12
N LEU A 105 -16.76 21.92 -42.61
CA LEU A 105 -16.50 22.13 -41.19
C LEU A 105 -17.80 22.46 -40.46
N ILE A 106 -18.02 21.80 -39.33
CA ILE A 106 -19.28 21.89 -38.58
C ILE A 106 -18.99 22.41 -37.18
N PHE A 107 -19.69 23.49 -36.81
CA PHE A 107 -19.60 24.08 -35.48
C PHE A 107 -20.98 24.10 -34.81
N PHE A 108 -21.13 23.39 -33.70
CA PHE A 108 -22.33 23.45 -32.88
C PHE A 108 -22.22 24.59 -31.86
N ARG A 109 -23.23 25.46 -31.82
CA ARG A 109 -23.34 26.59 -30.86
C ARG A 109 -22.12 27.53 -30.83
N ALA A 110 -21.36 27.62 -31.93
CA ALA A 110 -20.27 28.58 -32.03
C ALA A 110 -20.79 29.99 -32.29
N GLU A 111 -20.05 30.98 -31.82
CA GLU A 111 -20.30 32.39 -32.09
C GLU A 111 -19.90 32.69 -33.55
N PRO A 112 -20.81 33.20 -34.40
CA PRO A 112 -20.55 33.39 -35.83
C PRO A 112 -19.32 34.26 -36.12
N SER A 113 -19.12 35.36 -35.37
CA SER A 113 -18.02 36.28 -35.64
C SER A 113 -16.65 35.65 -35.36
N PHE A 114 -16.56 34.74 -34.38
CA PHE A 114 -15.37 33.95 -34.11
C PHE A 114 -15.01 33.04 -35.29
N VAL A 115 -16.00 32.33 -35.85
CA VAL A 115 -15.80 31.41 -36.97
C VAL A 115 -15.40 32.19 -38.24
N GLU A 116 -16.04 33.32 -38.52
CA GLU A 116 -15.71 34.19 -39.67
C GLU A 116 -14.29 34.75 -39.59
N ARG A 117 -13.83 35.16 -38.40
CA ARG A 117 -12.46 35.65 -38.20
C ARG A 117 -11.42 34.53 -38.38
N GLN A 118 -11.72 33.32 -37.92
CA GLN A 118 -10.79 32.21 -38.00
C GLN A 118 -10.71 31.60 -39.41
N LEU A 119 -11.82 31.63 -40.14
CA LEU A 119 -11.98 31.10 -41.49
C LEU A 119 -12.45 32.19 -42.48
N PRO A 120 -11.61 33.18 -42.84
CA PRO A 120 -11.96 34.18 -43.85
C PRO A 120 -12.19 33.52 -45.23
N VAL A 121 -13.21 33.96 -45.95
CA VAL A 121 -13.53 33.44 -47.29
C VAL A 121 -12.42 33.75 -48.27
N GLY A 122 -12.01 32.75 -49.07
CA GLY A 122 -10.95 32.86 -50.08
C GLY A 122 -9.55 32.53 -49.55
N GLU A 123 -9.35 32.51 -48.24
CA GLU A 123 -8.05 32.20 -47.65
C GLU A 123 -7.80 30.68 -47.52
N ILE A 124 -6.52 30.32 -47.52
CA ILE A 124 -6.05 28.96 -47.27
C ILE A 124 -5.81 28.78 -45.76
N ARG A 125 -6.22 27.64 -45.24
CA ARG A 125 -6.06 27.24 -43.83
C ARG A 125 -5.62 25.78 -43.74
N TYR A 126 -4.76 25.49 -42.77
CA TYR A 126 -4.52 24.11 -42.34
C TYR A 126 -5.49 23.78 -41.21
N ILE A 127 -6.21 22.69 -41.38
CA ILE A 127 -7.29 22.29 -40.49
C ILE A 127 -7.02 20.86 -40.03
N SER A 128 -6.90 20.67 -38.72
CA SER A 128 -6.68 19.35 -38.13
C SER A 128 -7.83 18.97 -37.21
N GLY A 129 -8.26 17.72 -37.33
CA GLY A 129 -9.33 17.16 -36.53
C GLY A 129 -9.79 15.82 -37.10
N ARG A 130 -10.82 15.26 -36.49
CA ARG A 130 -11.38 13.99 -36.91
C ARG A 130 -12.24 14.16 -38.18
N ALA A 131 -11.82 13.56 -39.28
CA ALA A 131 -12.61 13.52 -40.50
C ALA A 131 -13.70 12.45 -40.38
N GLU A 132 -14.95 12.81 -40.66
CA GLU A 132 -16.08 11.89 -40.69
C GLU A 132 -16.79 12.00 -42.04
N LYS A 133 -17.49 10.94 -42.46
CA LYS A 133 -18.26 10.95 -43.70
C LYS A 133 -19.75 11.08 -43.38
N TYR A 134 -20.41 12.06 -43.98
CA TYR A 134 -21.87 12.23 -43.87
C TYR A 134 -22.49 12.33 -45.27
N GLY A 135 -23.23 11.30 -45.65
CA GLY A 135 -23.60 11.09 -47.06
C GLY A 135 -22.35 10.89 -47.90
N ASP A 136 -22.22 11.66 -48.98
CA ASP A 136 -21.05 11.62 -49.89
C ASP A 136 -20.00 12.70 -49.58
N THR A 137 -20.20 13.54 -48.57
CA THR A 137 -19.27 14.63 -48.25
C THR A 137 -18.49 14.33 -46.98
N LEU A 138 -17.19 14.62 -47.01
CA LEU A 138 -16.34 14.59 -45.83
C LEU A 138 -16.66 15.82 -44.97
N GLN A 139 -16.77 15.62 -43.67
CA GLN A 139 -17.02 16.67 -42.70
C GLN A 139 -16.08 16.57 -41.51
N MET A 140 -15.81 17.69 -40.87
CA MET A 140 -15.02 17.76 -39.64
C MET A 140 -15.79 18.59 -38.62
N ALA A 141 -16.30 17.93 -37.59
CA ALA A 141 -17.01 18.59 -36.50
C ALA A 141 -16.00 19.11 -35.49
N HIS A 142 -16.09 20.41 -35.16
CA HIS A 142 -15.18 21.11 -34.24
C HIS A 142 -13.70 20.77 -34.45
N PRO A 143 -13.06 21.27 -35.54
CA PRO A 143 -11.64 21.07 -35.76
C PRO A 143 -10.80 21.45 -34.52
N ASP A 144 -9.81 20.64 -34.18
CA ASP A 144 -8.93 20.83 -33.02
C ASP A 144 -8.02 22.07 -33.20
N TYR A 145 -7.57 22.25 -34.45
CA TYR A 145 -6.68 23.31 -34.91
C TYR A 145 -7.14 23.86 -36.25
N ILE A 146 -7.14 25.19 -36.36
CA ILE A 146 -7.31 25.94 -37.60
C ILE A 146 -6.22 27.00 -37.59
N VAL A 147 -5.22 26.83 -38.44
CA VAL A 147 -4.06 27.74 -38.54
C VAL A 147 -3.95 28.33 -39.93
N ALA A 148 -3.42 29.54 -40.00
CA ALA A 148 -3.10 30.19 -41.27
C ALA A 148 -1.92 29.50 -41.95
N GLU A 149 -1.81 29.64 -43.28
CA GLU A 149 -0.77 28.99 -44.08
C GLU A 149 0.65 29.39 -43.66
N ASP A 150 0.85 30.65 -43.28
CA ASP A 150 2.10 31.20 -42.76
C ASP A 150 2.45 30.69 -41.34
N ARG A 151 1.48 30.07 -40.64
CA ARG A 151 1.61 29.53 -39.29
C ARG A 151 1.42 28.02 -39.24
N ARG A 152 1.77 27.32 -40.32
CA ARG A 152 1.73 25.84 -40.36
C ARG A 152 2.53 25.21 -39.22
N ASP A 153 3.71 25.77 -38.92
CA ASP A 153 4.62 25.22 -37.91
C ASP A 153 4.09 25.33 -36.48
N ASP A 154 3.07 26.16 -36.24
CA ASP A 154 2.39 26.26 -34.94
C ASP A 154 1.54 25.01 -34.62
N LEU A 155 1.20 24.19 -35.63
CA LEU A 155 0.38 23.00 -35.45
C LEU A 155 1.24 21.80 -35.04
N PRO A 156 1.04 21.24 -33.83
CA PRO A 156 1.86 20.15 -33.32
C PRO A 156 1.62 18.88 -34.12
N LEU A 157 2.71 18.28 -34.63
CA LEU A 157 2.66 17.02 -35.37
C LEU A 157 2.28 15.84 -34.48
N LEU A 158 2.80 15.82 -33.26
CA LEU A 158 2.47 14.86 -32.22
C LEU A 158 2.07 15.62 -30.96
N GLU A 159 0.93 15.26 -30.38
CA GLU A 159 0.41 15.92 -29.20
C GLU A 159 0.13 14.89 -28.09
N PRO A 160 0.89 14.91 -26.99
CA PRO A 160 0.63 14.01 -25.87
C PRO A 160 -0.68 14.36 -25.18
N VAL A 161 -1.42 13.31 -24.84
CA VAL A 161 -2.71 13.38 -24.15
C VAL A 161 -2.50 13.08 -22.68
N TYR A 162 -3.02 13.93 -21.82
CA TYR A 162 -2.88 13.81 -20.37
C TYR A 162 -4.23 13.49 -19.72
N PRO A 163 -4.24 12.87 -18.53
CA PRO A 163 -5.45 12.78 -17.73
C PRO A 163 -5.99 14.17 -17.38
N LEU A 164 -7.32 14.33 -17.45
CA LEU A 164 -8.02 15.61 -17.25
C LEU A 164 -9.09 15.52 -16.16
N THR A 165 -9.50 16.68 -15.65
CA THR A 165 -10.66 16.83 -14.76
C THR A 165 -11.65 17.84 -15.36
N ALA A 166 -12.90 17.82 -14.90
CA ALA A 166 -13.94 18.72 -15.41
C ALA A 166 -13.53 20.19 -15.27
N GLY A 167 -13.56 20.93 -16.38
CA GLY A 167 -13.17 22.34 -16.44
C GLY A 167 -11.68 22.60 -16.73
N LEU A 168 -10.85 21.56 -16.82
CA LEU A 168 -9.44 21.65 -17.24
C LEU A 168 -9.30 21.19 -18.69
N THR A 169 -8.74 22.04 -19.55
CA THR A 169 -8.60 21.73 -20.99
C THR A 169 -7.24 21.10 -21.30
N ALA A 170 -7.18 20.23 -22.32
CA ALA A 170 -5.95 19.58 -22.76
C ALA A 170 -4.84 20.59 -23.11
N LYS A 171 -5.17 21.68 -23.83
CA LYS A 171 -4.22 22.73 -24.21
C LYS A 171 -3.55 23.40 -23.00
N VAL A 172 -4.28 23.59 -21.90
CA VAL A 172 -3.72 24.19 -20.67
C VAL A 172 -2.74 23.22 -20.02
N VAL A 173 -3.09 21.94 -19.91
CA VAL A 173 -2.20 20.92 -19.32
C VAL A 173 -0.95 20.71 -20.16
N LEU A 174 -1.10 20.62 -21.48
CA LEU A 174 0.03 20.52 -22.41
C LEU A 174 1.01 21.68 -22.25
N LYS A 175 0.51 22.91 -22.22
CA LYS A 175 1.35 24.11 -22.05
C LYS A 175 1.99 24.16 -20.65
N ALA A 176 1.31 23.66 -19.63
CA ALA A 176 1.85 23.58 -18.28
C ALA A 176 2.97 22.53 -18.18
N ALA A 177 2.77 21.34 -18.76
CA ALA A 177 3.75 20.26 -18.79
C ALA A 177 5.02 20.69 -19.55
N ARG A 178 4.89 21.32 -20.73
CA ARG A 178 6.05 21.86 -21.47
C ARG A 178 6.84 22.88 -20.64
N GLN A 179 6.17 23.84 -20.04
CA GLN A 179 6.82 24.83 -19.17
C GLN A 179 7.44 24.20 -17.91
N ALA A 180 6.90 23.07 -17.43
CA ALA A 180 7.49 22.34 -16.31
C ALA A 180 8.80 21.66 -16.73
N VAL A 181 8.81 20.98 -17.89
CA VAL A 181 10.00 20.34 -18.47
C VAL A 181 11.09 21.38 -18.76
N GLU A 182 10.74 22.54 -19.33
CA GLU A 182 11.68 23.64 -19.59
C GLU A 182 12.36 24.19 -18.32
N ARG A 183 11.76 23.95 -17.13
CA ARG A 183 12.32 24.37 -15.84
C ARG A 183 13.22 23.30 -15.20
N VAL A 184 13.34 22.12 -15.81
CA VAL A 184 14.21 21.06 -15.33
C VAL A 184 15.66 21.47 -15.62
N PRO A 185 16.50 21.67 -14.59
CA PRO A 185 17.92 21.92 -14.80
C PRO A 185 18.61 20.71 -15.46
N ASP A 186 19.72 20.97 -16.13
CA ASP A 186 20.61 19.89 -16.54
C ASP A 186 21.31 19.31 -15.31
N PHE A 187 20.94 18.09 -14.94
CA PHE A 187 21.46 17.42 -13.77
C PHE A 187 22.71 16.61 -14.11
N ALA A 188 23.66 16.58 -13.18
CA ALA A 188 24.74 15.59 -13.24
C ALA A 188 24.13 14.17 -13.27
N GLU A 189 24.60 13.34 -14.19
CA GLU A 189 24.11 11.98 -14.34
C GLU A 189 24.42 11.13 -13.10
N TRP A 190 23.41 10.41 -12.62
CA TRP A 190 23.49 9.52 -11.46
C TRP A 190 23.51 8.04 -11.83
N GLN A 191 23.18 7.70 -13.07
CA GLN A 191 23.31 6.36 -13.61
C GLN A 191 24.73 6.04 -14.07
N ASP A 192 25.06 4.76 -14.06
CA ASP A 192 26.30 4.29 -14.66
C ASP A 192 26.25 4.38 -16.19
N ALA A 193 27.34 4.85 -16.82
CA ALA A 193 27.40 5.05 -18.26
C ALA A 193 27.26 3.75 -19.07
N ALA A 194 27.77 2.62 -18.55
CA ALA A 194 27.59 1.33 -19.20
C ALA A 194 26.14 0.86 -19.09
N TRP A 195 25.47 1.18 -17.98
CA TRP A 195 24.05 0.86 -17.77
C TRP A 195 23.14 1.60 -18.74
N LEU A 196 23.33 2.92 -18.85
CA LEU A 196 22.67 3.77 -19.84
C LEU A 196 22.76 3.20 -21.24
N LYS A 197 23.99 2.88 -21.67
CA LYS A 197 24.26 2.33 -23.00
C LYS A 197 23.62 0.95 -23.20
N ALA A 198 23.67 0.08 -22.20
CA ALA A 198 23.09 -1.26 -22.28
C ALA A 198 21.55 -1.25 -22.39
N ARG A 199 20.91 -0.26 -21.75
CA ARG A 199 19.45 -0.08 -21.79
C ARG A 199 18.96 0.77 -22.96
N GLY A 200 19.87 1.46 -23.66
CA GLY A 200 19.50 2.44 -24.68
C GLY A 200 18.73 3.62 -24.08
N TRP A 201 19.10 4.02 -22.87
CA TRP A 201 18.53 5.17 -22.18
C TRP A 201 19.36 6.42 -22.45
N ASP A 202 18.67 7.55 -22.56
CA ASP A 202 19.29 8.87 -22.61
C ASP A 202 19.45 9.46 -21.19
N SER A 203 19.86 10.72 -21.13
CA SER A 203 19.90 11.48 -19.88
C SER A 203 18.51 11.61 -19.26
N PHE A 204 18.44 11.87 -17.96
CA PHE A 204 17.16 12.12 -17.28
C PHE A 204 16.37 13.28 -17.89
N HIS A 205 17.06 14.37 -18.24
CA HIS A 205 16.45 15.53 -18.88
C HIS A 205 15.83 15.16 -20.24
N ASP A 206 16.57 14.42 -21.07
CA ASP A 206 16.11 14.02 -22.39
C ASP A 206 14.97 13.00 -22.31
N ALA A 207 15.01 12.08 -21.35
CA ALA A 207 13.92 11.14 -21.10
C ALA A 207 12.61 11.87 -20.72
N LEU A 208 12.67 12.85 -19.82
CA LEU A 208 11.51 13.70 -19.49
C LEU A 208 11.01 14.48 -20.71
N HIS A 209 11.93 15.08 -21.46
CA HIS A 209 11.59 15.81 -22.67
C HIS A 209 10.90 14.91 -23.69
N ARG A 210 11.45 13.71 -23.95
CA ARG A 210 10.93 12.73 -24.89
C ARG A 210 9.51 12.28 -24.54
N VAL A 211 9.20 12.05 -23.26
CA VAL A 211 7.85 11.63 -22.87
C VAL A 211 6.84 12.78 -22.98
N HIS A 212 7.21 14.00 -22.56
CA HIS A 212 6.30 15.15 -22.57
C HIS A 212 6.24 15.91 -23.91
N GLN A 213 7.21 15.67 -24.79
CA GLN A 213 7.34 16.19 -26.15
C GLN A 213 7.80 15.05 -27.08
N PRO A 214 6.89 14.11 -27.39
CA PRO A 214 7.21 12.93 -28.20
C PRO A 214 7.56 13.29 -29.64
N GLU A 215 8.55 12.59 -30.21
CA GLU A 215 8.85 12.64 -31.65
C GLU A 215 8.29 11.41 -32.39
N ASP A 216 7.97 10.35 -31.64
CA ASP A 216 7.18 9.22 -32.12
C ASP A 216 6.02 8.87 -31.17
N ALA A 217 4.96 8.28 -31.73
CA ALA A 217 3.81 7.84 -30.94
C ALA A 217 4.19 6.79 -29.87
N GLY A 218 5.25 6.00 -30.12
CA GLY A 218 5.77 5.02 -29.17
C GLY A 218 6.47 5.63 -27.95
N ASP A 219 6.87 6.91 -27.98
CA ASP A 219 7.64 7.55 -26.90
C ASP A 219 6.85 7.64 -25.58
N VAL A 220 5.53 7.80 -25.66
CA VAL A 220 4.63 7.83 -24.49
C VAL A 220 4.23 6.45 -23.99
N SER A 221 4.72 5.37 -24.59
CA SER A 221 4.43 4.03 -24.13
C SER A 221 5.17 3.77 -22.80
N PRO A 222 4.53 3.13 -21.80
CA PRO A 222 5.23 2.67 -20.59
C PRO A 222 6.40 1.72 -20.87
N SER A 223 6.45 1.11 -22.05
CA SER A 223 7.57 0.27 -22.51
C SER A 223 8.69 1.05 -23.19
N SER A 224 8.53 2.35 -23.43
CA SER A 224 9.53 3.17 -24.14
C SER A 224 10.79 3.32 -23.30
N PRO A 225 11.98 3.44 -23.93
CA PRO A 225 13.22 3.65 -23.19
C PRO A 225 13.17 4.88 -22.26
N ALA A 226 12.57 5.98 -22.73
CA ALA A 226 12.43 7.21 -21.95
C ALA A 226 11.54 7.02 -20.71
N TRP A 227 10.40 6.35 -20.84
CA TRP A 227 9.53 6.08 -19.70
C TRP A 227 10.19 5.10 -18.72
N GLN A 228 10.80 4.02 -19.24
CA GLN A 228 11.52 3.03 -18.44
C GLN A 228 12.67 3.65 -17.64
N ARG A 229 13.37 4.64 -18.21
CA ARG A 229 14.41 5.40 -17.52
C ARG A 229 13.86 6.15 -16.31
N ILE A 230 12.76 6.90 -16.47
CA ILE A 230 12.13 7.67 -15.38
C ILE A 230 11.56 6.73 -14.31
N ALA A 231 10.93 5.62 -14.73
CA ALA A 231 10.44 4.58 -13.84
C ALA A 231 11.58 3.95 -13.01
N TYR A 232 12.72 3.65 -13.63
CA TYR A 232 13.89 3.15 -12.93
C TYR A 232 14.43 4.17 -11.92
N ASP A 233 14.50 5.45 -12.30
CA ASP A 233 14.96 6.53 -11.42
C ASP A 233 14.07 6.66 -10.17
N GLU A 234 12.75 6.54 -10.32
CA GLU A 234 11.82 6.49 -9.18
C GLU A 234 12.12 5.29 -8.27
N LEU A 235 12.32 4.11 -8.85
CA LEU A 235 12.61 2.88 -8.10
C LEU A 235 13.95 2.98 -7.38
N LEU A 236 14.98 3.50 -8.04
CA LEU A 236 16.32 3.69 -7.47
C LEU A 236 16.28 4.68 -6.32
N ALA A 237 15.58 5.81 -6.46
CA ALA A 237 15.40 6.79 -5.39
C ALA A 237 14.77 6.14 -4.14
N ASN A 238 13.70 5.36 -4.33
CA ASN A 238 13.04 4.64 -3.25
C ASN A 238 13.96 3.59 -2.60
N GLN A 239 14.69 2.80 -3.39
CA GLN A 239 15.60 1.79 -2.86
C GLN A 239 16.78 2.39 -2.10
N LEU A 240 17.33 3.51 -2.58
CA LEU A 240 18.35 4.28 -1.87
C LEU A 240 17.82 4.85 -0.57
N ALA A 241 16.63 5.47 -0.59
CA ALA A 241 16.01 6.02 0.60
C ALA A 241 15.85 4.96 1.69
N LEU A 242 15.32 3.79 1.32
CA LEU A 242 15.23 2.64 2.21
C LEU A 242 16.62 2.21 2.69
N GLY A 243 17.61 2.10 1.80
CA GLY A 243 18.97 1.73 2.16
C GLY A 243 19.65 2.70 3.15
N ILE A 244 19.42 4.00 3.02
CA ILE A 244 19.94 5.03 3.93
C ILE A 244 19.29 4.91 5.30
N VAL A 245 17.96 4.74 5.33
CA VAL A 245 17.23 4.46 6.57
C VAL A 245 17.80 3.21 7.24
N ARG A 246 18.04 2.13 6.49
CA ARG A 246 18.67 0.88 7.00
C ARG A 246 20.02 1.16 7.65
N LEU A 247 20.91 1.87 6.95
CA LEU A 247 22.24 2.20 7.47
C LEU A 247 22.15 3.03 8.75
N SER A 248 21.24 4.00 8.81
CA SER A 248 21.06 4.85 10.00
C SER A 248 20.61 4.07 11.23
N PHE A 249 19.76 3.05 11.07
CA PHE A 249 19.31 2.18 12.16
C PHE A 249 20.40 1.19 12.58
N LYS A 250 21.09 0.55 11.62
CA LYS A 250 22.21 -0.37 11.91
C LYS A 250 23.39 0.33 12.58
N ALA A 251 23.60 1.63 12.31
CA ALA A 251 24.67 2.43 12.91
C ALA A 251 24.39 2.86 14.36
N GLN A 252 23.18 2.65 14.90
CA GLN A 252 22.89 3.00 16.29
C GLN A 252 23.57 2.03 17.26
N ARG A 253 24.56 2.55 17.98
CA ARG A 253 25.22 1.84 19.07
C ARG A 253 24.17 1.35 20.08
N GLY A 254 24.19 0.05 20.34
CA GLY A 254 23.36 -0.60 21.33
C GLY A 254 24.18 -1.02 22.54
N ARG A 255 23.49 -1.53 23.55
CA ARG A 255 24.13 -2.30 24.62
C ARG A 255 24.10 -3.79 24.29
N PRO A 256 25.23 -4.51 24.38
CA PRO A 256 25.23 -5.96 24.38
C PRO A 256 24.45 -6.51 25.57
N VAL A 257 23.52 -7.44 25.31
CA VAL A 257 22.70 -8.10 26.32
C VAL A 257 22.94 -9.61 26.22
N ARG A 258 23.64 -10.16 27.22
CA ARG A 258 23.98 -11.58 27.27
C ARG A 258 23.38 -12.23 28.51
N GLY A 259 22.50 -13.21 28.28
CA GLY A 259 21.92 -14.02 29.34
C GLY A 259 22.75 -15.26 29.67
N ASP A 260 22.65 -15.74 30.91
CA ASP A 260 23.34 -16.92 31.45
C ASP A 260 22.63 -18.26 31.12
N GLY A 261 21.41 -18.21 30.57
CA GLY A 261 20.60 -19.38 30.20
C GLY A 261 19.78 -19.99 31.34
N ARG A 262 19.98 -19.57 32.59
CA ARG A 262 19.38 -20.19 33.78
C ARG A 262 17.85 -20.09 33.80
N ILE A 263 17.30 -18.94 33.40
CA ILE A 263 15.86 -18.70 33.39
C ILE A 263 15.24 -19.44 32.20
N ARG A 264 15.88 -19.36 31.04
CA ARG A 264 15.46 -20.06 29.81
C ARG A 264 15.38 -21.57 30.00
N GLU A 265 16.35 -22.18 30.67
CA GLU A 265 16.30 -23.62 31.00
C GLU A 265 15.10 -24.00 31.87
N ARG A 266 14.73 -23.16 32.85
CA ARG A 266 13.56 -23.39 33.69
C ARG A 266 12.27 -23.27 32.90
N ILE A 267 12.17 -22.28 32.02
CA ILE A 267 11.03 -22.13 31.11
C ILE A 267 10.89 -23.37 30.23
N VAL A 268 11.98 -23.86 29.61
CA VAL A 268 11.94 -25.06 28.77
C VAL A 268 11.46 -26.29 29.55
N LYS A 269 11.89 -26.47 30.80
CA LYS A 269 11.43 -27.58 31.66
C LYS A 269 9.96 -27.49 32.03
N ALA A 270 9.38 -26.29 32.08
CA ALA A 270 7.98 -26.06 32.38
C ALA A 270 7.06 -26.18 31.14
N LEU A 271 7.62 -26.23 29.92
CA LEU A 271 6.82 -26.32 28.71
C LEU A 271 6.15 -27.69 28.57
N PRO A 272 4.84 -27.73 28.22
CA PRO A 272 4.14 -28.99 27.95
C PRO A 272 4.45 -29.58 26.57
N PHE A 273 5.38 -28.97 25.81
CA PHE A 273 5.79 -29.38 24.46
C PHE A 273 7.27 -29.06 24.23
N SER A 274 7.86 -29.63 23.19
CA SER A 274 9.23 -29.31 22.76
C SER A 274 9.25 -28.14 21.77
N LEU A 275 10.31 -27.32 21.84
CA LEU A 275 10.55 -26.27 20.86
C LEU A 275 10.88 -26.86 19.49
N THR A 276 10.27 -26.30 18.45
CA THR A 276 10.53 -26.66 17.05
C THR A 276 11.93 -26.18 16.60
N ASN A 277 12.44 -26.68 15.47
CA ASN A 277 13.75 -26.26 14.97
C ASN A 277 13.72 -24.78 14.56
N SER A 278 12.66 -24.36 13.89
CA SER A 278 12.45 -22.96 13.50
C SER A 278 12.37 -22.01 14.71
N GLN A 279 11.78 -22.44 15.82
CA GLN A 279 11.81 -21.68 17.08
C GLN A 279 13.21 -21.59 17.68
N ARG A 280 14.00 -22.68 17.66
CA ARG A 280 15.39 -22.69 18.15
C ARG A 280 16.30 -21.79 17.32
N THR A 281 16.18 -21.85 15.99
CA THR A 281 16.93 -20.96 15.09
C THR A 281 16.58 -19.51 15.34
N ALA A 282 15.28 -19.17 15.42
CA ALA A 282 14.85 -17.81 15.72
C ALA A 282 15.39 -17.30 17.07
N LEU A 283 15.44 -18.15 18.10
CA LEU A 283 16.03 -17.80 19.39
C LEU A 283 17.54 -17.59 19.30
N GLY A 284 18.25 -18.37 18.49
CA GLY A 284 19.68 -18.17 18.21
C GLY A 284 19.95 -16.84 17.52
N ASP A 285 19.17 -16.52 16.48
CA ASP A 285 19.25 -15.24 15.78
C ASP A 285 19.04 -14.05 16.73
N ILE A 286 17.97 -14.11 17.53
CA ILE A 286 17.64 -13.06 18.52
C ILE A 286 18.76 -12.93 19.55
N ALA A 287 19.29 -14.04 20.08
CA ALA A 287 20.36 -14.00 21.08
C ALA A 287 21.65 -13.39 20.51
N ASN A 288 22.03 -13.75 19.29
CA ASN A 288 23.21 -13.20 18.62
C ASN A 288 23.07 -11.70 18.36
N ASP A 289 21.91 -11.24 17.91
CA ASP A 289 21.67 -9.82 17.69
C ASP A 289 21.63 -9.03 18.99
N MET A 290 21.05 -9.60 20.06
CA MET A 290 21.05 -8.96 21.38
C MET A 290 22.46 -8.82 21.97
N GLU A 291 23.37 -9.75 21.67
CA GLU A 291 24.78 -9.69 22.09
C GLU A 291 25.63 -8.74 21.21
N ALA A 292 25.12 -8.35 20.03
CA ALA A 292 25.83 -7.46 19.12
C ALA A 292 26.02 -6.04 19.70
N PRO A 293 27.04 -5.29 19.25
CA PRO A 293 27.27 -3.91 19.68
C PRO A 293 26.25 -2.90 19.11
N ASN A 294 25.35 -3.34 18.22
CA ASN A 294 24.32 -2.53 17.60
C ASN A 294 22.97 -2.86 18.19
N ARG A 295 22.02 -1.93 18.15
CA ARG A 295 20.65 -2.18 18.63
C ARG A 295 19.96 -3.21 17.72
N MET A 296 19.43 -4.27 18.30
CA MET A 296 18.60 -5.24 17.58
C MET A 296 17.27 -4.60 17.19
N LEU A 297 16.89 -4.76 15.93
CA LEU A 297 15.56 -4.46 15.42
C LEU A 297 15.13 -5.61 14.48
N ARG A 298 14.43 -6.59 15.03
CA ARG A 298 14.13 -7.87 14.35
C ARG A 298 12.64 -8.13 14.25
N LEU A 299 12.22 -8.71 13.12
CA LEU A 299 10.87 -9.23 12.92
C LEU A 299 10.83 -10.74 13.13
N LEU A 300 10.01 -11.18 14.07
CA LEU A 300 9.59 -12.56 14.20
C LEU A 300 8.30 -12.80 13.41
N GLN A 301 8.44 -13.52 12.30
CA GLN A 301 7.34 -13.86 11.42
C GLN A 301 6.94 -15.31 11.63
N GLY A 302 5.66 -15.57 11.81
CA GLY A 302 5.17 -16.94 11.88
C GLY A 302 3.68 -16.99 11.80
N ASP A 303 3.14 -18.11 11.33
CA ASP A 303 1.70 -18.31 11.22
C ASP A 303 1.00 -18.23 12.60
N VAL A 304 -0.32 -18.04 12.62
CA VAL A 304 -1.11 -18.06 13.85
C VAL A 304 -0.90 -19.41 14.55
N GLY A 305 -0.44 -19.38 15.80
CA GLY A 305 -0.16 -20.59 16.58
C GLY A 305 1.19 -21.26 16.31
N SER A 306 2.13 -20.61 15.62
CA SER A 306 3.52 -21.09 15.46
C SER A 306 4.39 -20.99 16.71
N GLY A 307 3.84 -20.50 17.83
CA GLY A 307 4.56 -20.33 19.10
C GLY A 307 5.35 -19.02 19.21
N LYS A 308 4.95 -17.95 18.52
CA LYS A 308 5.58 -16.62 18.65
C LYS A 308 5.73 -16.15 20.11
N THR A 309 4.69 -16.36 20.92
CA THR A 309 4.68 -16.00 22.35
C THR A 309 5.77 -16.70 23.16
N VAL A 310 6.08 -17.97 22.90
CA VAL A 310 7.15 -18.68 23.63
C VAL A 310 8.52 -18.15 23.22
N VAL A 311 8.72 -17.83 21.94
CA VAL A 311 9.96 -17.21 21.46
C VAL A 311 10.15 -15.82 22.10
N ALA A 312 9.10 -15.01 22.17
CA ALA A 312 9.12 -13.72 22.84
C ALA A 312 9.45 -13.82 24.33
N LEU A 313 8.81 -14.75 25.06
CA LEU A 313 9.09 -14.98 26.47
C LEU A 313 10.55 -15.39 26.70
N MET A 314 11.06 -16.33 25.91
CA MET A 314 12.44 -16.79 25.99
C MET A 314 13.44 -15.67 25.65
N ALA A 315 13.12 -14.78 24.71
CA ALA A 315 13.93 -13.60 24.41
C ALA A 315 13.91 -12.55 25.53
N MET A 316 12.73 -12.28 26.12
CA MET A 316 12.61 -11.42 27.31
C MET A 316 13.43 -11.98 28.48
N ALA A 317 13.47 -13.31 28.64
CA ALA A 317 14.30 -13.94 29.66
C ALA A 317 15.80 -13.67 29.47
N ILE A 318 16.31 -13.51 28.24
CA ILE A 318 17.72 -13.13 27.99
C ILE A 318 18.04 -11.78 28.66
N ALA A 319 17.14 -10.80 28.53
CA ALA A 319 17.29 -9.49 29.17
C ALA A 319 17.28 -9.59 30.70
N VAL A 320 16.38 -10.40 31.26
CA VAL A 320 16.30 -10.61 32.72
C VAL A 320 17.51 -11.36 33.27
N GLU A 321 18.03 -12.34 32.52
CA GLU A 321 19.27 -13.04 32.85
C GLU A 321 20.48 -12.08 32.90
N ALA A 322 20.46 -11.01 32.08
CA ALA A 322 21.47 -9.95 32.10
C ALA A 322 21.26 -8.90 33.20
N GLY A 323 20.26 -9.08 34.08
CA GLY A 323 19.94 -8.15 35.17
C GLY A 323 19.12 -6.92 34.77
N ALA A 324 18.53 -6.93 33.58
CA ALA A 324 17.70 -5.86 33.05
C ALA A 324 16.21 -6.25 33.01
N GLN A 325 15.35 -5.31 32.62
CA GLN A 325 13.91 -5.50 32.47
C GLN A 325 13.52 -5.68 31.01
N ALA A 326 12.38 -6.32 30.78
CA ALA A 326 11.77 -6.43 29.47
C ALA A 326 10.31 -5.96 29.46
N ALA A 327 9.79 -5.66 28.27
CA ALA A 327 8.39 -5.28 28.07
C ALA A 327 7.74 -6.05 26.92
N LEU A 328 6.46 -6.39 27.06
CA LEU A 328 5.63 -6.90 25.97
C LEU A 328 4.44 -5.99 25.77
N MET A 329 4.31 -5.48 24.56
CA MET A 329 3.25 -4.59 24.16
C MET A 329 2.22 -5.32 23.29
N ALA A 330 0.94 -5.19 23.64
CA ALA A 330 -0.18 -5.72 22.88
C ALA A 330 -1.15 -4.60 22.44
N PRO A 331 -1.89 -4.77 21.31
CA PRO A 331 -2.74 -3.72 20.76
C PRO A 331 -4.05 -3.51 21.51
N THR A 332 -4.50 -4.51 22.27
CA THR A 332 -5.73 -4.41 23.06
C THR A 332 -5.51 -4.96 24.46
N GLU A 333 -6.34 -4.51 25.39
CA GLU A 333 -6.34 -5.02 26.75
C GLU A 333 -6.58 -6.54 26.77
N VAL A 334 -7.51 -7.02 25.93
CA VAL A 334 -7.84 -8.45 25.82
C VAL A 334 -6.59 -9.27 25.45
N LEU A 335 -5.82 -8.80 24.46
CA LEU A 335 -4.59 -9.47 24.06
C LEU A 335 -3.49 -9.37 25.13
N ALA A 336 -3.36 -8.23 25.82
CA ALA A 336 -2.41 -8.08 26.92
C ALA A 336 -2.71 -9.08 28.06
N ARG A 337 -3.98 -9.23 28.44
CA ARG A 337 -4.42 -10.22 29.45
C ARG A 337 -4.20 -11.65 28.98
N GLN A 338 -4.48 -11.95 27.71
CA GLN A 338 -4.24 -13.27 27.14
C GLN A 338 -2.74 -13.64 27.14
N HIS A 339 -1.85 -12.68 26.83
CA HIS A 339 -0.41 -12.88 26.97
C HIS A 339 -0.04 -13.16 28.42
N LEU A 340 -0.57 -12.39 29.37
CA LEU A 340 -0.34 -12.64 30.81
C LEU A 340 -0.81 -14.04 31.22
N GLU A 341 -2.03 -14.45 30.86
CA GLU A 341 -2.57 -15.78 31.19
C GLU A 341 -1.70 -16.91 30.61
N THR A 342 -1.16 -16.72 29.41
CA THR A 342 -0.31 -17.70 28.74
C THR A 342 1.10 -17.75 29.33
N ILE A 343 1.65 -16.60 29.72
CA ILE A 343 3.04 -16.45 30.16
C ILE A 343 3.18 -16.70 31.66
N ALA A 344 2.21 -16.29 32.48
CA ALA A 344 2.33 -16.31 33.94
C ALA A 344 2.71 -17.68 34.53
N PRO A 345 2.12 -18.82 34.10
CA PRO A 345 2.50 -20.13 34.65
C PRO A 345 3.97 -20.49 34.35
N LEU A 346 4.47 -20.16 33.16
CA LEU A 346 5.85 -20.41 32.74
C LEU A 346 6.82 -19.47 33.46
N ALA A 347 6.41 -18.22 33.66
CA ALA A 347 7.18 -17.21 34.34
C ALA A 347 7.33 -17.52 35.84
N GLU A 348 6.25 -17.94 36.50
CA GLU A 348 6.26 -18.36 37.91
C GLU A 348 7.19 -19.56 38.11
N ALA A 349 7.10 -20.58 37.26
CA ALA A 349 8.01 -21.73 37.28
C ALA A 349 9.49 -21.35 37.08
N ALA A 350 9.75 -20.25 36.37
CA ALA A 350 11.10 -19.74 36.15
C ALA A 350 11.60 -18.79 37.25
N GLY A 351 10.68 -18.26 38.09
CA GLY A 351 10.95 -17.27 39.13
C GLY A 351 10.94 -15.82 38.62
N LEU A 352 10.20 -15.53 37.54
CA LEU A 352 10.06 -14.21 36.94
C LEU A 352 8.85 -13.46 37.53
N ARG A 353 9.04 -12.16 37.82
CA ARG A 353 7.99 -11.27 38.32
C ARG A 353 7.38 -10.48 37.15
N ILE A 354 6.09 -10.67 36.91
CA ILE A 354 5.38 -10.05 35.78
C ILE A 354 4.35 -9.04 36.26
N GLY A 355 4.34 -7.87 35.63
CA GLY A 355 3.33 -6.83 35.82
C GLY A 355 2.39 -6.72 34.61
N LEU A 356 1.19 -6.17 34.84
CA LEU A 356 0.23 -5.82 33.79
C LEU A 356 -0.16 -4.36 33.90
N LEU A 357 0.04 -3.59 32.82
CA LEU A 357 -0.37 -2.18 32.73
C LEU A 357 -1.32 -1.96 31.55
N THR A 358 -2.59 -1.69 31.85
CA THR A 358 -3.62 -1.39 30.86
C THR A 358 -4.32 -0.06 31.18
N GLY A 359 -5.41 0.25 30.48
CA GLY A 359 -6.21 1.45 30.75
C GLY A 359 -7.14 1.32 31.97
N ARG A 360 -7.30 0.11 32.53
CA ARG A 360 -8.22 -0.14 33.67
C ARG A 360 -7.59 0.17 35.02
N GLU A 361 -6.30 -0.01 35.17
CA GLU A 361 -5.57 0.26 36.41
C GLU A 361 -5.49 1.79 36.64
N LYS A 362 -6.20 2.30 37.65
CA LYS A 362 -6.27 3.73 37.98
C LYS A 362 -6.02 3.96 39.48
N GLY A 363 -5.47 5.12 39.82
CA GLY A 363 -5.22 5.52 41.22
C GLY A 363 -4.10 4.69 41.87
N LYS A 364 -4.23 4.42 43.16
CA LYS A 364 -3.19 3.76 43.99
C LYS A 364 -2.61 2.46 43.41
N PRO A 365 -3.41 1.52 42.84
CA PRO A 365 -2.85 0.31 42.23
C PRO A 365 -1.89 0.58 41.07
N ARG A 366 -2.16 1.62 40.28
CA ARG A 366 -1.27 2.04 39.18
C ARG A 366 0.01 2.65 39.74
N GLU A 367 -0.10 3.54 40.72
CA GLU A 367 1.05 4.18 41.37
C GLU A 367 2.01 3.13 41.93
N HIS A 368 1.49 2.15 42.70
CA HIS A 368 2.30 1.06 43.24
C HIS A 368 3.00 0.23 42.15
N LEU A 369 2.30 -0.04 41.03
CA LEU A 369 2.89 -0.78 39.91
C LEU A 369 4.05 0.01 39.26
N LEU A 370 3.87 1.31 39.07
CA LEU A 370 4.89 2.19 38.49
C LEU A 370 6.10 2.36 39.42
N ASP A 371 5.87 2.46 40.73
CA ASP A 371 6.93 2.51 41.73
C ASP A 371 7.73 1.20 41.77
N ALA A 372 7.04 0.05 41.75
CA ALA A 372 7.67 -1.27 41.66
C ALA A 372 8.46 -1.44 40.36
N LEU A 373 7.94 -0.94 39.23
CA LEU A 373 8.63 -0.97 37.94
C LEU A 373 9.94 -0.17 38.00
N LYS A 374 9.88 1.04 38.56
CA LYS A 374 11.02 1.95 38.72
C LYS A 374 12.05 1.43 39.72
N ALA A 375 11.63 0.66 40.73
CA ALA A 375 12.52 -0.02 41.67
C ALA A 375 13.22 -1.25 41.06
N GLY A 376 12.72 -1.78 39.93
CA GLY A 376 13.20 -3.03 39.34
C GLY A 376 12.61 -4.27 40.03
N GLU A 377 11.44 -4.13 40.65
CA GLU A 377 10.72 -5.24 41.28
C GLU A 377 9.87 -6.05 40.28
N ILE A 378 9.73 -5.54 39.06
CA ILE A 378 9.05 -6.19 37.94
C ILE A 378 10.10 -6.53 36.88
N ASP A 379 10.20 -7.80 36.51
CA ASP A 379 11.18 -8.26 35.51
C ASP A 379 10.62 -8.09 34.09
N ILE A 380 9.33 -8.38 33.91
CA ILE A 380 8.62 -8.23 32.63
C ILE A 380 7.33 -7.43 32.83
N LEU A 381 7.17 -6.35 32.06
CA LEU A 381 5.92 -5.58 32.05
C LEU A 381 5.13 -5.88 30.77
N ILE A 382 3.92 -6.44 30.92
CA ILE A 382 2.98 -6.63 29.82
C ILE A 382 2.01 -5.44 29.81
N GLY A 383 1.73 -4.86 28.66
CA GLY A 383 0.80 -3.73 28.63
C GLY A 383 0.29 -3.35 27.26
N THR A 384 -0.58 -2.34 27.26
CA THR A 384 -1.11 -1.74 26.03
C THR A 384 -0.33 -0.48 25.67
N HIS A 385 -0.97 0.46 24.97
CA HIS A 385 -0.39 1.76 24.60
C HIS A 385 -0.03 2.61 25.83
N ALA A 386 -0.52 2.22 27.02
CA ALA A 386 -0.13 2.81 28.29
C ALA A 386 1.40 2.73 28.53
N LEU A 387 2.10 1.74 27.97
CA LEU A 387 3.55 1.59 28.11
C LEU A 387 4.37 2.78 27.59
N PHE A 388 3.81 3.59 26.68
CA PHE A 388 4.50 4.77 26.14
C PHE A 388 4.36 6.01 27.00
N GLN A 389 3.41 6.04 27.93
CA GLN A 389 3.13 7.23 28.72
C GLN A 389 4.37 7.66 29.49
N ASP A 390 4.57 8.97 29.63
CA ASP A 390 5.80 9.53 30.21
C ASP A 390 6.02 9.10 31.66
N ASP A 391 4.95 8.79 32.38
CA ASP A 391 4.96 8.29 33.76
C ASP A 391 5.45 6.83 33.89
N VAL A 392 5.53 6.07 32.79
CA VAL A 392 6.05 4.70 32.79
C VAL A 392 7.57 4.72 32.68
N VAL A 393 8.25 4.64 33.82
CA VAL A 393 9.71 4.66 33.91
C VAL A 393 10.23 3.30 34.36
N PHE A 394 11.02 2.67 33.51
CA PHE A 394 11.76 1.45 33.84
C PHE A 394 13.03 1.81 34.62
N ARG A 395 13.48 0.91 35.50
CA ARG A 395 14.83 0.98 36.08
C ARG A 395 15.88 0.76 35.00
N ASP A 396 15.69 -0.28 34.18
CA ASP A 396 16.62 -0.63 33.11
C ASP A 396 15.96 -1.48 32.00
N LEU A 397 15.35 -0.86 30.98
CA LEU A 397 14.67 -1.60 29.89
C LEU A 397 15.67 -2.05 28.80
N ALA A 398 15.92 -3.35 28.67
CA ALA A 398 16.88 -3.91 27.70
C ALA A 398 16.23 -4.46 26.43
N PHE A 399 14.98 -4.89 26.54
CA PHE A 399 14.30 -5.59 25.46
C PHE A 399 12.81 -5.30 25.45
N ALA A 400 12.26 -5.03 24.28
CA ALA A 400 10.84 -4.77 24.09
C ALA A 400 10.28 -5.62 22.96
N VAL A 401 9.13 -6.23 23.21
CA VAL A 401 8.35 -6.99 22.23
C VAL A 401 7.12 -6.18 21.83
N ILE A 402 6.86 -6.07 20.52
CA ILE A 402 5.64 -5.46 19.99
C ILE A 402 4.85 -6.53 19.23
N ASP A 403 3.68 -6.90 19.74
CA ASP A 403 2.78 -7.85 19.08
C ASP A 403 1.77 -7.14 18.18
N GLU A 404 1.43 -7.75 17.04
CA GLU A 404 0.52 -7.21 16.02
C GLU A 404 0.83 -5.76 15.60
N GLN A 405 2.04 -5.58 15.06
CA GLN A 405 2.63 -4.25 14.81
C GLN A 405 1.80 -3.29 13.96
N HIS A 406 0.92 -3.82 13.10
CA HIS A 406 0.21 -3.06 12.07
C HIS A 406 -0.77 -2.02 12.64
N ARG A 407 -1.05 -2.07 13.96
CA ARG A 407 -1.88 -1.07 14.65
C ARG A 407 -1.07 0.09 15.27
N PHE A 408 0.26 0.08 15.17
CA PHE A 408 1.12 1.04 15.87
C PHE A 408 1.98 1.90 14.94
N GLY A 409 2.03 3.20 15.23
CA GLY A 409 2.80 4.18 14.46
C GLY A 409 4.30 4.13 14.74
N VAL A 410 5.10 4.66 13.81
CA VAL A 410 6.58 4.74 13.93
C VAL A 410 7.03 5.45 15.21
N HIS A 411 6.37 6.56 15.57
CA HIS A 411 6.72 7.36 16.75
C HIS A 411 6.55 6.62 18.08
N GLN A 412 5.55 5.75 18.16
CA GLN A 412 5.30 4.93 19.34
C GLN A 412 6.43 3.92 19.57
N ARG A 413 6.91 3.26 18.49
CA ARG A 413 8.05 2.35 18.57
C ARG A 413 9.31 3.05 19.08
N LEU A 414 9.61 4.21 18.52
CA LEU A 414 10.75 5.02 18.96
C LEU A 414 10.65 5.41 20.44
N ALA A 415 9.45 5.78 20.92
CA ALA A 415 9.24 6.12 22.33
C ALA A 415 9.56 4.96 23.30
N LEU A 416 9.15 3.73 22.99
CA LEU A 416 9.49 2.56 23.83
C LEU A 416 10.97 2.19 23.73
N GLN A 417 11.58 2.36 22.55
CA GLN A 417 13.02 2.17 22.39
C GLN A 417 13.83 3.17 23.23
N MET A 418 13.40 4.44 23.28
CA MET A 418 14.02 5.51 24.06
C MET A 418 13.90 5.30 25.57
N LYS A 419 12.88 4.55 26.05
CA LYS A 419 12.76 4.18 27.47
C LYS A 419 13.90 3.26 27.96
N GLY A 420 14.71 2.69 27.06
CA GLY A 420 15.94 1.98 27.39
C GLY A 420 17.16 2.87 27.68
N GLY A 421 17.00 4.20 27.72
CA GLY A 421 18.08 5.15 28.01
C GLY A 421 19.12 5.25 26.89
N ASP A 422 20.36 5.64 27.24
CA ASP A 422 21.45 5.88 26.27
C ASP A 422 21.81 4.65 25.42
N GLY A 423 21.67 3.45 25.98
CA GLY A 423 21.87 2.18 25.26
C GLY A 423 20.73 1.83 24.30
N GLY A 424 19.53 2.36 24.53
CA GLY A 424 18.29 1.96 23.85
C GLY A 424 17.86 0.53 24.19
N ALA A 425 16.58 0.22 24.02
CA ALA A 425 16.09 -1.16 24.13
C ALA A 425 16.23 -1.91 22.80
N ASN A 426 16.66 -3.17 22.85
CA ASN A 426 16.56 -4.10 21.73
C ASN A 426 15.08 -4.37 21.43
N MET A 427 14.69 -4.43 20.16
CA MET A 427 13.28 -4.51 19.77
C MET A 427 12.99 -5.73 18.91
N LEU A 428 12.03 -6.54 19.38
CA LEU A 428 11.45 -7.63 18.63
C LEU A 428 10.02 -7.27 18.23
N VAL A 429 9.73 -7.36 16.95
CA VAL A 429 8.39 -7.15 16.44
C VAL A 429 7.80 -8.48 16.01
N MET A 430 6.53 -8.74 16.32
CA MET A 430 5.84 -9.96 15.95
C MET A 430 4.69 -9.68 14.99
N THR A 431 4.54 -10.53 13.98
CA THR A 431 3.38 -10.50 13.08
C THR A 431 2.79 -11.89 12.91
N ALA A 432 1.45 -11.96 12.95
CA ALA A 432 0.73 -13.19 12.65
C ALA A 432 0.52 -13.41 11.15
N THR A 433 0.44 -12.34 10.37
CA THR A 433 0.39 -12.43 8.91
C THR A 433 1.81 -12.55 8.37
N PRO A 434 2.10 -13.61 7.60
CA PRO A 434 3.31 -13.62 6.83
C PRO A 434 3.26 -12.46 5.84
N ILE A 435 4.22 -11.55 5.92
CA ILE A 435 4.38 -10.45 4.97
C ILE A 435 5.48 -10.87 3.98
N PRO A 436 5.28 -10.70 2.67
CA PRO A 436 6.33 -10.94 1.68
C PRO A 436 7.58 -10.13 1.98
N ARG A 437 8.75 -10.70 1.72
CA ARG A 437 10.04 -10.04 2.02
C ARG A 437 10.17 -8.67 1.34
N THR A 438 9.65 -8.54 0.12
CA THR A 438 9.60 -7.29 -0.64
C THR A 438 8.79 -6.21 0.08
N LEU A 439 7.62 -6.55 0.62
CA LEU A 439 6.77 -5.65 1.44
C LEU A 439 7.41 -5.32 2.79
N LEU A 440 8.12 -6.28 3.40
CA LEU A 440 8.82 -6.04 4.66
C LEU A 440 9.90 -4.97 4.54
N MET A 441 10.69 -5.06 3.46
CA MET A 441 11.81 -4.16 3.19
C MET A 441 11.39 -2.73 2.86
N THR A 442 10.17 -2.53 2.35
CA THR A 442 9.61 -1.21 1.99
C THR A 442 8.88 -0.56 3.16
N HIS A 443 8.06 -1.31 3.91
CA HIS A 443 7.25 -0.76 5.01
C HIS A 443 8.00 -0.57 6.33
N TYR A 444 8.99 -1.41 6.61
CA TYR A 444 9.59 -1.47 7.95
C TYR A 444 11.11 -1.25 7.94
N GLY A 445 11.68 -0.90 6.78
CA GLY A 445 13.12 -0.98 6.54
C GLY A 445 13.59 -2.45 6.50
N ASP A 446 14.89 -2.66 6.43
CA ASP A 446 15.49 -4.01 6.55
C ASP A 446 15.53 -4.41 8.02
N LEU A 447 14.38 -4.83 8.54
CA LEU A 447 14.30 -5.63 9.75
C LEU A 447 14.98 -6.97 9.45
N ASP A 448 15.91 -7.42 10.29
CA ASP A 448 16.33 -8.80 10.22
C ASP A 448 15.11 -9.69 10.51
N VAL A 449 14.92 -10.77 9.75
CA VAL A 449 13.69 -11.59 9.82
C VAL A 449 14.03 -12.98 10.30
N SER A 450 13.38 -13.41 11.39
CA SER A 450 13.35 -14.82 11.80
C SER A 450 11.98 -15.40 11.49
N LYS A 451 11.96 -16.54 10.77
CA LYS A 451 10.73 -17.19 10.32
C LYS A 451 10.45 -18.46 11.12
N LEU A 452 9.23 -18.58 11.63
CA LEU A 452 8.69 -19.80 12.21
C LEU A 452 7.88 -20.55 11.16
N THR A 453 8.54 -21.47 10.47
CA THR A 453 7.97 -22.25 9.35
C THR A 453 7.24 -23.51 9.80
N GLU A 454 7.54 -24.03 11.00
CA GLU A 454 6.97 -25.25 11.53
C GLU A 454 5.79 -24.94 12.46
N LYS A 455 4.73 -25.75 12.39
CA LYS A 455 3.63 -25.73 13.39
C LYS A 455 4.02 -26.65 14.57
N PRO A 456 3.64 -26.32 15.82
CA PRO A 456 3.87 -27.19 16.97
C PRO A 456 3.21 -28.58 16.79
N ALA A 457 3.81 -29.61 17.39
CA ALA A 457 3.33 -30.99 17.28
C ALA A 457 1.90 -31.13 17.84
N GLY A 458 1.06 -31.91 17.15
CA GLY A 458 -0.32 -32.23 17.57
C GLY A 458 -1.44 -31.44 16.87
N ARG A 459 -1.12 -30.47 16.01
CA ARG A 459 -2.12 -29.71 15.24
C ARG A 459 -2.50 -30.41 13.94
N LYS A 460 -3.79 -30.67 13.74
CA LYS A 460 -4.33 -31.23 12.49
C LYS A 460 -4.54 -30.13 11.43
N PRO A 461 -4.36 -30.45 10.13
CA PRO A 461 -4.74 -29.55 9.04
C PRO A 461 -6.22 -29.15 9.10
N ILE A 462 -6.53 -27.93 8.65
CA ILE A 462 -7.88 -27.39 8.52
C ILE A 462 -8.40 -27.70 7.11
N VAL A 463 -9.46 -28.50 7.03
CA VAL A 463 -10.12 -28.81 5.77
C VAL A 463 -10.83 -27.55 5.25
N THR A 464 -10.30 -26.96 4.19
CA THR A 464 -10.83 -25.72 3.59
C THR A 464 -11.58 -26.03 2.29
N LYS A 465 -12.79 -25.49 2.13
CA LYS A 465 -13.62 -25.66 0.93
C LYS A 465 -14.34 -24.37 0.55
N ALA A 466 -14.27 -24.01 -0.73
CA ALA A 466 -15.03 -22.96 -1.38
C ALA A 466 -16.34 -23.55 -1.92
N VAL A 467 -17.45 -22.92 -1.56
CA VAL A 467 -18.80 -23.44 -1.87
C VAL A 467 -19.69 -22.29 -2.35
N PRO A 468 -20.53 -22.48 -3.39
CA PRO A 468 -21.52 -21.48 -3.77
C PRO A 468 -22.51 -21.18 -2.64
N THR A 469 -22.94 -19.92 -2.51
CA THR A 469 -23.95 -19.51 -1.52
C THR A 469 -25.26 -20.31 -1.62
N ASP A 470 -25.62 -20.82 -2.80
CA ASP A 470 -26.79 -21.67 -3.01
C ASP A 470 -26.79 -22.97 -2.18
N ALA A 471 -25.61 -23.44 -1.75
CA ALA A 471 -25.48 -24.62 -0.90
C ALA A 471 -25.56 -24.30 0.60
N MET A 472 -25.86 -23.06 0.98
CA MET A 472 -25.86 -22.60 2.37
C MET A 472 -26.85 -23.37 3.26
N GLU A 473 -28.04 -23.73 2.77
CA GLU A 473 -28.98 -24.54 3.55
C GLU A 473 -28.41 -25.91 3.91
N LYS A 474 -27.74 -26.57 2.95
CA LYS A 474 -27.05 -27.86 3.19
C LYS A 474 -25.93 -27.72 4.21
N LEU A 475 -25.21 -26.59 4.20
CA LEU A 475 -24.18 -26.28 5.20
C LEU A 475 -24.79 -26.12 6.59
N ILE A 476 -25.91 -25.40 6.71
CA ILE A 476 -26.63 -25.21 7.99
C ILE A 476 -27.08 -26.56 8.56
N ASP A 477 -27.62 -27.46 7.73
CA ASP A 477 -28.00 -28.80 8.17
C ASP A 477 -26.80 -29.62 8.66
N ARG A 478 -25.64 -29.50 8.00
CA ARG A 478 -24.41 -30.15 8.44
C ARG A 478 -23.89 -29.57 9.76
N ILE A 479 -23.99 -28.25 9.93
CA ILE A 479 -23.63 -27.56 11.18
C ILE A 479 -24.50 -28.06 12.33
N ARG A 480 -25.81 -28.27 12.11
CA ARG A 480 -26.71 -28.83 13.14
C ARG A 480 -26.19 -30.14 13.73
N VAL A 481 -25.70 -31.05 12.89
CA VAL A 481 -25.09 -32.32 13.33
C VAL A 481 -23.81 -32.07 14.13
N GLN A 482 -22.92 -31.21 13.63
CA GLN A 482 -21.66 -30.92 14.32
C GLN A 482 -21.86 -30.25 15.68
N LEU A 483 -22.86 -29.37 15.81
CA LEU A 483 -23.21 -28.73 17.07
C LEU A 483 -23.69 -29.74 18.12
N ALA A 484 -24.45 -30.76 17.72
CA ALA A 484 -24.88 -31.85 18.61
C ALA A 484 -23.68 -32.67 19.14
N GLU A 485 -22.62 -32.77 18.35
CA GLU A 485 -21.35 -33.37 18.75
C GLU A 485 -20.44 -32.40 19.55
N GLY A 486 -20.93 -31.22 19.94
CA GLY A 486 -20.21 -30.25 20.78
C GLY A 486 -19.29 -29.29 20.04
N ALA A 487 -19.43 -29.13 18.72
CA ALA A 487 -18.70 -28.12 17.95
C ALA A 487 -19.13 -26.68 18.34
N GLN A 488 -18.25 -25.71 18.09
CA GLN A 488 -18.59 -24.29 18.07
C GLN A 488 -18.20 -23.68 16.72
N VAL A 489 -19.00 -22.73 16.25
CA VAL A 489 -18.92 -22.16 14.89
C VAL A 489 -18.68 -20.66 14.95
N TYR A 490 -17.68 -20.21 14.19
CA TYR A 490 -17.55 -18.81 13.79
C TYR A 490 -18.24 -18.59 12.45
N TRP A 491 -19.08 -17.56 12.37
CA TRP A 491 -19.79 -17.19 11.16
C TRP A 491 -19.52 -15.73 10.82
N VAL A 492 -18.79 -15.48 9.73
CA VAL A 492 -18.30 -14.16 9.34
C VAL A 492 -19.12 -13.60 8.18
N CYS A 493 -19.67 -12.41 8.37
CA CYS A 493 -20.35 -11.64 7.33
C CYS A 493 -19.46 -10.46 6.87
N PRO A 494 -19.28 -10.25 5.55
CA PRO A 494 -18.44 -9.18 5.01
C PRO A 494 -19.05 -7.79 5.16
N LEU A 495 -18.18 -6.78 5.02
CA LEU A 495 -18.54 -5.38 4.87
C LEU A 495 -19.10 -5.13 3.46
N ILE A 496 -20.11 -4.28 3.34
CA ILE A 496 -20.59 -3.73 2.06
C ILE A 496 -20.11 -2.27 2.00
N GLU A 497 -19.32 -1.91 0.99
CA GLU A 497 -18.63 -0.62 0.88
C GLU A 497 -19.54 0.62 0.75
N SER A 498 -20.87 0.50 0.86
CA SER A 498 -21.81 1.59 0.56
C SER A 498 -22.47 2.29 1.76
N SER A 499 -22.25 1.90 3.02
CA SER A 499 -22.53 2.72 4.23
C SER A 499 -22.34 1.92 5.53
N GLU A 500 -21.92 2.58 6.62
CA GLU A 500 -21.87 2.00 7.97
C GLU A 500 -23.24 1.44 8.44
N VAL A 501 -24.35 1.98 7.89
CA VAL A 501 -25.72 1.52 8.17
C VAL A 501 -26.00 0.15 7.55
N SER A 502 -25.37 -0.17 6.42
CA SER A 502 -25.52 -1.47 5.75
C SER A 502 -24.71 -2.59 6.41
N GLU A 503 -23.71 -2.26 7.25
CA GLU A 503 -22.82 -3.22 7.92
C GLU A 503 -23.53 -4.01 9.02
N LEU A 504 -24.34 -3.31 9.82
CA LEU A 504 -25.12 -3.88 10.90
C LEU A 504 -26.20 -4.81 10.36
N ALA A 505 -26.87 -4.39 9.29
CA ALA A 505 -28.00 -5.09 8.71
C ALA A 505 -27.66 -6.54 8.30
N ALA A 506 -26.52 -6.78 7.65
CA ALA A 506 -26.18 -8.13 7.17
C ALA A 506 -25.87 -9.12 8.31
N ALA A 507 -25.12 -8.69 9.32
CA ALA A 507 -24.80 -9.53 10.48
C ALA A 507 -26.01 -9.74 11.39
N GLU A 508 -26.86 -8.72 11.56
CA GLU A 508 -28.11 -8.80 12.31
C GLU A 508 -29.14 -9.70 11.61
N GLU A 509 -29.28 -9.59 10.29
CA GLU A 509 -30.16 -10.45 9.50
C GLU A 509 -29.71 -11.91 9.59
N ARG A 510 -28.41 -12.17 9.43
CA ARG A 510 -27.86 -13.52 9.58
C ARG A 510 -28.04 -14.05 10.99
N HIS A 511 -27.82 -13.22 12.01
CA HIS A 511 -28.06 -13.57 13.41
C HIS A 511 -29.53 -13.92 13.64
N ALA A 512 -30.46 -13.11 13.16
CA ALA A 512 -31.90 -13.37 13.28
C ALA A 512 -32.28 -14.69 12.61
N HIS A 513 -31.80 -14.94 11.40
CA HIS A 513 -32.05 -16.19 10.68
C HIS A 513 -31.48 -17.42 11.41
N LEU A 514 -30.21 -17.37 11.84
CA LEU A 514 -29.61 -18.50 12.58
C LEU A 514 -30.25 -18.68 13.95
N LYS A 515 -30.67 -17.60 14.62
CA LYS A 515 -31.40 -17.64 15.89
C LYS A 515 -32.78 -18.31 15.75
N GLN A 516 -33.48 -18.09 14.63
CA GLN A 516 -34.73 -18.81 14.35
C GLN A 516 -34.52 -20.32 14.22
N ILE A 517 -33.37 -20.77 13.72
CA ILE A 517 -33.06 -22.18 13.51
C ILE A 517 -32.48 -22.85 14.77
N PHE A 518 -31.56 -22.18 15.45
CA PHE A 518 -30.75 -22.75 16.54
C PHE A 518 -31.10 -22.23 17.93
N GLY A 519 -31.95 -21.19 18.05
CA GLY A 519 -32.36 -20.60 19.31
C GLY A 519 -31.29 -19.69 19.94
N ASP A 520 -31.31 -19.57 21.27
CA ASP A 520 -30.45 -18.64 22.03
C ASP A 520 -28.97 -19.03 22.10
N ILE A 521 -28.56 -20.11 21.44
CA ILE A 521 -27.13 -20.51 21.34
C ILE A 521 -26.35 -19.69 20.30
N VAL A 522 -26.99 -18.72 19.63
CA VAL A 522 -26.40 -17.87 18.59
C VAL A 522 -26.11 -16.48 19.15
N GLY A 523 -24.83 -16.13 19.22
CA GLY A 523 -24.34 -14.80 19.59
C GLY A 523 -24.12 -13.89 18.39
N LEU A 524 -24.16 -12.57 18.63
CA LEU A 524 -23.85 -11.54 17.65
C LEU A 524 -22.69 -10.67 18.15
N LEU A 525 -21.74 -10.36 17.27
CA LEU A 525 -20.62 -9.46 17.54
C LEU A 525 -20.34 -8.53 16.37
N HIS A 526 -20.53 -7.22 16.55
CA HIS A 526 -20.24 -6.22 15.52
C HIS A 526 -19.61 -4.93 16.09
N GLY A 527 -19.11 -4.09 15.18
CA GLY A 527 -18.37 -2.86 15.50
C GLY A 527 -19.13 -1.88 16.41
N ALA A 528 -20.44 -1.70 16.19
CA ALA A 528 -21.26 -0.76 16.96
C ALA A 528 -21.60 -1.20 18.40
N MET A 529 -21.29 -2.43 18.82
CA MET A 529 -21.50 -2.86 20.21
C MET A 529 -20.54 -2.15 21.16
N THR A 530 -21.01 -1.84 22.37
CA THR A 530 -20.17 -1.31 23.44
C THR A 530 -19.08 -2.33 23.82
N SER A 531 -17.91 -1.86 24.26
CA SER A 531 -16.81 -2.75 24.65
C SER A 531 -17.21 -3.76 25.72
N ALA A 532 -18.04 -3.35 26.69
CA ALA A 532 -18.57 -4.25 27.72
C ALA A 532 -19.46 -5.37 27.14
N ALA A 533 -20.29 -5.05 26.15
CA ALA A 533 -21.15 -6.03 25.50
C ALA A 533 -20.33 -7.02 24.63
N LYS A 534 -19.31 -6.53 23.91
CA LYS A 534 -18.38 -7.37 23.15
C LYS A 534 -17.64 -8.35 24.07
N ASP A 535 -17.10 -7.87 25.18
CA ASP A 535 -16.40 -8.68 26.17
C ASP A 535 -17.32 -9.76 26.76
N ALA A 536 -18.58 -9.40 27.08
CA ALA A 536 -19.56 -10.34 27.61
C ALA A 536 -19.92 -11.45 26.59
N THR A 537 -20.22 -11.09 25.34
CA THR A 537 -20.53 -12.07 24.28
C THR A 537 -19.34 -13.00 24.02
N MET A 538 -18.12 -12.45 23.96
CA MET A 538 -16.92 -13.26 23.77
C MET A 538 -16.66 -14.20 24.94
N ALA A 539 -16.89 -13.74 26.17
CA ALA A 539 -16.77 -14.59 27.36
C ALA A 539 -17.80 -15.73 27.34
N ALA A 540 -19.05 -15.46 26.97
CA ALA A 540 -20.10 -16.48 26.84
C ALA A 540 -19.76 -17.51 25.74
N PHE A 541 -19.23 -17.06 24.61
CA PHE A 541 -18.76 -17.95 23.55
C PHE A 541 -17.55 -18.79 24.00
N ALA A 542 -16.56 -18.19 24.68
CA ALA A 542 -15.40 -18.92 25.21
C ALA A 542 -15.79 -19.96 26.28
N LYS A 543 -16.80 -19.66 27.10
CA LYS A 543 -17.37 -20.58 28.11
C LYS A 543 -18.29 -21.66 27.52
N ASN A 544 -18.46 -21.69 26.19
CA ASN A 544 -19.31 -22.66 25.49
C ASN A 544 -20.81 -22.52 25.78
N GLU A 545 -21.24 -21.36 26.31
CA GLU A 545 -22.64 -20.98 26.50
C GLU A 545 -23.29 -20.62 25.15
N LEU A 546 -22.53 -19.96 24.27
CA LEU A 546 -22.89 -19.72 22.88
C LEU A 546 -22.16 -20.72 21.97
N LYS A 547 -22.89 -21.30 21.02
CA LYS A 547 -22.36 -22.32 20.09
C LYS A 547 -22.04 -21.74 18.72
N ILE A 548 -22.74 -20.70 18.29
CA ILE A 548 -22.48 -20.00 17.04
C ILE A 548 -22.21 -18.54 17.37
N LEU A 549 -21.14 -17.98 16.83
CA LEU A 549 -20.86 -16.54 16.91
C LEU A 549 -20.93 -15.94 15.51
N VAL A 550 -21.98 -15.15 15.26
CA VAL A 550 -22.12 -14.34 14.05
C VAL A 550 -21.39 -13.04 14.27
N ALA A 551 -20.46 -12.71 13.38
CA ALA A 551 -19.74 -11.46 13.48
C ALA A 551 -19.38 -10.84 12.13
N THR A 552 -19.15 -9.53 12.16
CA THR A 552 -18.49 -8.82 11.07
C THR A 552 -16.97 -9.07 11.12
N THR A 553 -16.21 -8.42 10.26
CA THR A 553 -14.73 -8.48 10.19
C THR A 553 -13.99 -8.10 11.49
N VAL A 554 -14.73 -7.75 12.55
CA VAL A 554 -14.26 -7.45 13.91
C VAL A 554 -13.76 -8.69 14.68
N ILE A 555 -13.82 -9.92 14.14
CA ILE A 555 -13.15 -11.11 14.75
C ILE A 555 -11.60 -10.98 14.77
N GLU A 556 -11.03 -9.86 14.34
CA GLU A 556 -9.63 -9.52 14.62
C GLU A 556 -9.26 -9.59 16.12
N VAL A 557 -10.22 -9.51 17.05
CA VAL A 557 -9.96 -9.62 18.49
C VAL A 557 -9.58 -11.06 18.88
N GLY A 558 -8.27 -11.35 18.81
CA GLY A 558 -7.41 -12.17 19.69
C GLY A 558 -7.86 -13.48 20.37
N VAL A 559 -9.13 -13.64 20.72
CA VAL A 559 -9.57 -14.61 21.72
C VAL A 559 -9.41 -16.04 21.22
N ASN A 560 -8.69 -16.83 22.00
CA ASN A 560 -8.49 -18.25 21.75
C ASN A 560 -9.71 -19.04 22.25
N VAL A 561 -10.47 -19.69 21.37
CA VAL A 561 -11.56 -20.59 21.74
C VAL A 561 -11.21 -22.00 21.24
N PRO A 562 -10.61 -22.87 22.07
CA PRO A 562 -10.11 -24.19 21.64
C PRO A 562 -11.18 -25.11 21.06
N ASN A 563 -12.44 -24.94 21.49
CA ASN A 563 -13.58 -25.73 21.06
C ASN A 563 -14.20 -25.27 19.73
N ALA A 564 -13.79 -24.09 19.21
CA ALA A 564 -14.24 -23.60 17.92
C ALA A 564 -13.47 -24.29 16.79
N ASN A 565 -14.16 -25.17 16.06
CA ASN A 565 -13.57 -25.99 15.00
C ASN A 565 -14.22 -25.76 13.63
N ILE A 566 -15.22 -24.90 13.50
CA ILE A 566 -15.84 -24.58 12.21
C ILE A 566 -15.79 -23.06 11.98
N MET A 567 -15.27 -22.66 10.82
CA MET A 567 -15.25 -21.29 10.32
C MET A 567 -16.12 -21.22 9.07
N VAL A 568 -17.09 -20.32 9.03
CA VAL A 568 -17.92 -20.03 7.85
C VAL A 568 -17.69 -18.56 7.49
N ILE A 569 -17.35 -18.29 6.23
CA ILE A 569 -17.11 -16.94 5.72
C ILE A 569 -18.07 -16.72 4.55
N GLU A 570 -19.03 -15.82 4.72
CA GLU A 570 -19.92 -15.37 3.63
C GLU A 570 -19.19 -14.42 2.68
N HIS A 571 -19.60 -14.41 1.41
CA HIS A 571 -18.99 -13.66 0.30
C HIS A 571 -17.45 -13.58 0.36
N ALA A 572 -16.81 -14.74 0.48
CA ALA A 572 -15.37 -14.88 0.57
C ALA A 572 -14.63 -14.23 -0.62
N GLU A 573 -15.28 -14.05 -1.77
CA GLU A 573 -14.73 -13.36 -2.95
C GLU A 573 -14.39 -11.89 -2.70
N ARG A 574 -15.00 -11.27 -1.68
CA ARG A 574 -14.79 -9.86 -1.32
C ARG A 574 -13.60 -9.65 -0.40
N PHE A 575 -13.07 -10.72 0.20
CA PHE A 575 -11.95 -10.64 1.12
C PHE A 575 -10.61 -10.73 0.39
N GLY A 576 -9.60 -10.06 0.95
CA GLY A 576 -8.21 -10.29 0.58
C GLY A 576 -7.71 -11.65 1.09
N LEU A 577 -6.70 -12.24 0.43
CA LEU A 577 -6.14 -13.53 0.83
C LEU A 577 -5.60 -13.53 2.26
N ALA A 578 -4.92 -12.45 2.66
CA ALA A 578 -4.41 -12.30 4.02
C ALA A 578 -5.52 -12.32 5.09
N GLN A 579 -6.67 -11.67 4.81
CA GLN A 579 -7.82 -11.65 5.72
C GLN A 579 -8.46 -13.04 5.82
N LEU A 580 -8.65 -13.74 4.70
CA LEU A 580 -9.16 -15.11 4.68
C LEU A 580 -8.25 -16.05 5.47
N HIS A 581 -6.92 -15.91 5.34
CA HIS A 581 -5.94 -16.69 6.10
C HIS A 581 -6.01 -16.42 7.61
N GLN A 582 -6.10 -15.15 8.01
CA GLN A 582 -6.26 -14.78 9.42
C GLN A 582 -7.56 -15.36 10.02
N LEU A 583 -8.69 -15.26 9.30
CA LEU A 583 -9.97 -15.80 9.72
C LEU A 583 -9.87 -17.33 9.85
N ARG A 584 -9.35 -18.04 8.83
CA ARG A 584 -9.10 -19.49 8.89
C ARG A 584 -8.25 -19.87 10.11
N GLY A 585 -7.24 -19.09 10.46
CA GLY A 585 -6.35 -19.33 11.61
C GLY A 585 -7.02 -19.21 13.00
N ARG A 586 -8.27 -18.74 13.08
CA ARG A 586 -9.06 -18.68 14.33
C ARG A 586 -9.61 -20.03 14.76
N VAL A 587 -9.67 -21.01 13.86
CA VAL A 587 -10.05 -22.40 14.18
C VAL A 587 -8.84 -23.34 14.16
N GLY A 588 -9.01 -24.60 14.56
CA GLY A 588 -7.92 -25.59 14.54
C GLY A 588 -6.95 -25.48 15.71
N ARG A 589 -7.42 -25.04 16.88
CA ARG A 589 -6.62 -24.93 18.12
C ARG A 589 -6.83 -26.09 19.10
N GLY A 590 -7.88 -26.90 18.90
CA GLY A 590 -8.14 -28.13 19.65
C GLY A 590 -7.63 -29.39 18.93
N SER A 591 -7.89 -30.56 19.52
CA SER A 591 -7.54 -31.89 18.98
C SER A 591 -8.52 -32.40 17.90
N ARG A 592 -9.68 -31.75 17.78
CA ARG A 592 -10.74 -32.06 16.82
C ARG A 592 -10.37 -31.56 15.42
N GLU A 593 -10.81 -32.29 14.40
CA GLU A 593 -10.70 -31.83 13.02
C GLU A 593 -11.48 -30.52 12.83
N SER A 594 -10.88 -29.59 12.09
CA SER A 594 -11.41 -28.25 11.89
C SER A 594 -11.69 -27.98 10.42
N PHE A 595 -12.74 -27.20 10.16
CA PHE A 595 -13.27 -26.92 8.83
C PHE A 595 -13.35 -25.42 8.58
N CYS A 596 -13.02 -24.99 7.36
CA CYS A 596 -13.18 -23.62 6.90
C CYS A 596 -14.00 -23.61 5.59
N MET A 597 -15.20 -23.05 5.65
CA MET A 597 -16.15 -22.98 4.54
C MET A 597 -16.18 -21.56 3.99
N LEU A 598 -15.73 -21.40 2.75
CA LEU A 598 -15.67 -20.12 2.03
C LEU A 598 -16.88 -20.03 1.09
N LEU A 599 -17.94 -19.36 1.53
CA LEU A 599 -19.15 -19.18 0.71
C LEU A 599 -18.92 -18.05 -0.29
N TYR A 600 -19.26 -18.26 -1.56
CA TYR A 600 -19.12 -17.25 -2.60
C TYR A 600 -20.35 -17.10 -3.50
N ALA A 601 -20.58 -15.88 -3.98
CA ALA A 601 -21.61 -15.59 -4.97
C ALA A 601 -21.09 -15.80 -6.40
N GLN A 602 -21.97 -16.27 -7.31
CA GLN A 602 -21.66 -16.36 -8.74
C GLN A 602 -22.20 -15.15 -9.50
N PRO A 603 -21.55 -14.71 -10.59
CA PRO A 603 -20.30 -15.22 -11.16
C PRO A 603 -19.04 -14.68 -10.46
N LEU A 604 -17.98 -15.50 -10.40
CA LEU A 604 -16.67 -15.10 -9.88
C LEU A 604 -15.81 -14.47 -10.98
N GLY A 605 -15.16 -13.34 -10.68
CA GLY A 605 -14.06 -12.83 -11.50
C GLY A 605 -12.83 -13.74 -11.42
N GLU A 606 -11.94 -13.68 -12.42
CA GLU A 606 -10.74 -14.53 -12.50
C GLU A 606 -9.85 -14.40 -11.25
N THR A 607 -9.59 -13.18 -10.80
CA THR A 607 -8.79 -12.92 -9.59
C THR A 607 -9.42 -13.54 -8.33
N ALA A 608 -10.74 -13.43 -8.17
CA ALA A 608 -11.44 -14.00 -7.01
C ALA A 608 -11.39 -15.54 -7.02
N LYS A 609 -11.51 -16.14 -8.22
CA LYS A 609 -11.38 -17.58 -8.41
C LYS A 609 -9.98 -18.07 -8.03
N GLU A 610 -8.93 -17.37 -8.46
CA GLU A 610 -7.54 -17.70 -8.08
C GLU A 610 -7.29 -17.58 -6.58
N ARG A 611 -7.83 -16.54 -5.92
CA ARG A 611 -7.72 -16.38 -4.46
C ARG A 611 -8.37 -17.54 -3.70
N LEU A 612 -9.62 -17.88 -4.03
CA LEU A 612 -10.33 -18.96 -3.34
C LEU A 612 -9.65 -20.32 -3.57
N ALA A 613 -9.19 -20.59 -4.79
CA ALA A 613 -8.43 -21.81 -5.10
C ALA A 613 -7.12 -21.89 -4.29
N MET A 614 -6.41 -20.78 -4.12
CA MET A 614 -5.20 -20.73 -3.31
C MET A 614 -5.47 -21.05 -1.84
N MET A 615 -6.57 -20.54 -1.29
CA MET A 615 -6.99 -20.84 0.10
C MET A 615 -7.34 -22.31 0.31
N GLU A 616 -7.90 -22.99 -0.70
CA GLU A 616 -8.13 -24.45 -0.64
C GLU A 616 -6.84 -25.26 -0.78
N ALA A 617 -5.92 -24.82 -1.64
CA ALA A 617 -4.74 -25.59 -2.00
C ALA A 617 -3.65 -25.61 -0.93
N THR A 618 -3.54 -24.57 -0.09
CA THR A 618 -2.48 -24.49 0.91
C THR A 618 -2.89 -23.85 2.22
N GLU A 619 -2.28 -24.33 3.30
CA GLU A 619 -2.31 -23.71 4.62
C GLU A 619 -1.10 -22.81 4.90
N ASP A 620 -0.12 -22.82 4.00
CA ASP A 620 1.13 -22.09 4.19
C ASP A 620 0.88 -20.59 3.99
N GLY A 621 0.82 -19.86 5.11
CA GLY A 621 0.60 -18.42 5.10
C GLY A 621 1.68 -17.65 4.31
N PHE A 622 2.89 -18.18 4.16
CA PHE A 622 3.93 -17.53 3.35
C PHE A 622 3.60 -17.60 1.86
N LYS A 623 3.19 -18.78 1.37
CA LYS A 623 2.77 -18.95 -0.03
C LYS A 623 1.52 -18.12 -0.34
N ILE A 624 0.58 -18.07 0.61
CA ILE A 624 -0.63 -17.23 0.48
C ILE A 624 -0.26 -15.76 0.36
N ALA A 625 0.68 -15.28 1.17
CA ALA A 625 1.12 -13.89 1.14
C ALA A 625 1.86 -13.52 -0.15
N GLU A 626 2.70 -14.42 -0.67
CA GLU A 626 3.35 -14.24 -1.98
C GLU A 626 2.33 -14.17 -3.11
N LYS A 627 1.33 -15.07 -3.11
CA LYS A 627 0.27 -15.05 -4.11
C LYS A 627 -0.65 -13.83 -3.98
N ASP A 628 -0.91 -13.35 -2.76
CA ASP A 628 -1.66 -12.10 -2.53
C ASP A 628 -0.94 -10.90 -3.15
N LEU A 629 0.40 -10.85 -3.03
CA LEU A 629 1.21 -9.80 -3.66
C LEU A 629 1.16 -9.87 -5.19
N GLU A 630 1.27 -11.08 -5.74
CA GLU A 630 1.20 -11.32 -7.18
C GLU A 630 -0.17 -10.90 -7.75
N LEU A 631 -1.27 -11.31 -7.10
CA LEU A 631 -2.64 -11.06 -7.53
C LEU A 631 -3.07 -9.60 -7.41
N ARG A 632 -2.44 -8.81 -6.53
CA ARG A 632 -2.69 -7.36 -6.40
C ARG A 632 -1.95 -6.53 -7.45
N GLY A 633 -0.97 -7.11 -8.15
CA GLY A 633 -0.16 -6.41 -9.14
C GLY A 633 0.91 -5.48 -8.52
N GLY A 634 1.95 -5.19 -9.30
CA GLY A 634 3.14 -4.42 -8.88
C GLY A 634 2.86 -3.02 -8.31
N GLY A 635 1.73 -2.41 -8.68
CA GLY A 635 1.34 -1.06 -8.25
C GLY A 635 0.94 -0.93 -6.78
N GLU A 636 0.48 -2.01 -6.12
CA GLU A 636 0.13 -2.02 -4.70
C GLU A 636 1.22 -2.58 -3.78
N VAL A 637 2.40 -2.93 -4.30
CA VAL A 637 3.56 -3.48 -3.54
C VAL A 637 4.06 -2.51 -2.46
N LEU A 638 3.59 -1.26 -2.44
CA LEU A 638 3.90 -0.26 -1.41
C LEU A 638 2.70 0.14 -0.54
N GLY A 639 1.50 -0.42 -0.74
CA GLY A 639 0.36 -0.22 0.16
C GLY A 639 0.06 1.23 0.54
N ALA A 640 0.21 2.18 -0.37
CA ALA A 640 0.16 3.62 -0.08
C ALA A 640 -1.11 4.07 0.68
N ARG A 641 -2.25 3.41 0.43
CA ARG A 641 -3.53 3.71 1.11
C ARG A 641 -3.64 3.21 2.55
N GLN A 642 -2.92 2.16 2.93
CA GLN A 642 -2.95 1.60 4.30
C GLN A 642 -1.69 1.91 5.12
N SER A 643 -0.61 2.31 4.47
CA SER A 643 0.73 2.40 5.08
C SER A 643 1.35 3.80 5.12
N GLY A 644 0.71 4.79 4.49
CA GLY A 644 1.20 6.15 4.47
C GLY A 644 2.48 6.39 3.64
N LEU A 645 2.94 5.41 2.85
CA LEU A 645 3.98 5.61 1.85
C LEU A 645 3.39 6.21 0.56
N PRO A 646 4.16 6.98 -0.24
CA PRO A 646 3.69 7.50 -1.52
C PRO A 646 3.42 6.36 -2.52
N GLU A 647 2.33 6.45 -3.29
CA GLU A 647 2.15 5.61 -4.49
C GLU A 647 3.29 5.90 -5.47
N PHE A 648 3.80 4.87 -6.16
CA PHE A 648 4.67 5.10 -7.32
C PHE A 648 3.91 5.94 -8.34
N ARG A 649 4.54 7.03 -8.80
CA ARG A 649 3.93 7.98 -9.74
C ARG A 649 4.14 7.54 -11.18
N VAL A 650 5.27 6.91 -11.47
CA VAL A 650 5.72 6.58 -12.83
C VAL A 650 5.99 5.08 -13.01
N ALA A 651 6.43 4.38 -11.95
CA ALA A 651 6.97 3.03 -12.03
C ALA A 651 5.96 1.89 -12.31
N ASP A 652 4.72 2.18 -12.66
CA ASP A 652 3.78 1.15 -13.15
C ASP A 652 4.05 0.83 -14.63
N VAL A 653 5.03 -0.04 -14.87
CA VAL A 653 5.53 -0.35 -16.21
C VAL A 653 5.70 -1.87 -16.44
N PRO A 654 5.64 -2.33 -17.70
CA PRO A 654 6.01 -3.71 -18.03
C PRO A 654 7.43 -4.05 -17.57
N GLY A 655 7.63 -5.25 -17.02
CA GLY A 655 8.93 -5.67 -16.49
C GLY A 655 9.28 -5.11 -15.11
N PHE A 656 8.34 -4.46 -14.41
CA PHE A 656 8.52 -3.90 -13.07
C PHE A 656 9.30 -4.78 -12.08
N PRO A 657 9.04 -6.10 -11.91
CA PRO A 657 9.78 -6.91 -10.94
C PRO A 657 11.29 -6.97 -11.21
N MET A 658 11.67 -7.05 -12.49
CA MET A 658 13.06 -7.07 -12.91
C MET A 658 13.71 -5.69 -12.73
N LEU A 659 12.98 -4.63 -13.08
CA LEU A 659 13.44 -3.24 -12.93
C LEU A 659 13.70 -2.89 -11.46
N LEU A 660 12.77 -3.28 -10.57
CA LEU A 660 12.88 -3.11 -9.13
C LEU A 660 14.05 -3.93 -8.55
N ALA A 661 14.23 -5.18 -8.99
CA ALA A 661 15.35 -6.00 -8.55
C ALA A 661 16.69 -5.35 -8.91
N THR A 662 16.83 -4.85 -10.14
CA THR A 662 18.05 -4.15 -10.56
C THR A 662 18.28 -2.86 -9.76
N ALA A 663 17.24 -2.04 -9.57
CA ALA A 663 17.34 -0.81 -8.78
C ALA A 663 17.76 -1.08 -7.32
N ARG A 664 17.29 -2.20 -6.75
CA ARG A 664 17.69 -2.66 -5.42
C ARG A 664 19.17 -3.03 -5.37
N ASP A 665 19.65 -3.80 -6.33
CA ASP A 665 21.04 -4.25 -6.38
C ASP A 665 22.00 -3.05 -6.58
N ASP A 666 21.64 -2.10 -7.45
CA ASP A 666 22.39 -0.85 -7.66
C ASP A 666 22.40 0.01 -6.40
N ALA A 667 21.25 0.22 -5.76
CA ALA A 667 21.17 0.96 -4.49
C ALA A 667 22.07 0.35 -3.40
N GLN A 668 22.08 -0.99 -3.29
CA GLN A 668 22.96 -1.68 -2.34
C GLN A 668 24.44 -1.43 -2.67
N MET A 669 24.83 -1.62 -3.93
CA MET A 669 26.20 -1.40 -4.40
C MET A 669 26.68 0.04 -4.19
N ILE A 670 25.80 1.02 -4.43
CA ILE A 670 26.07 2.44 -4.18
C ILE A 670 26.36 2.66 -2.68
N LEU A 671 25.48 2.17 -1.81
CA LEU A 671 25.57 2.41 -0.37
C LEU A 671 26.71 1.64 0.30
N ASP A 672 27.11 0.48 -0.24
CA ASP A 672 28.28 -0.26 0.24
C ASP A 672 29.59 0.51 -0.05
N ARG A 673 29.65 1.25 -1.17
CA ARG A 673 30.84 2.00 -1.60
C ARG A 673 30.87 3.43 -1.09
N ASP A 674 29.72 4.09 -1.07
CA ASP A 674 29.56 5.48 -0.63
C ASP A 674 28.31 5.61 0.28
N PRO A 675 28.38 5.10 1.52
CA PRO A 675 27.27 5.14 2.47
C PRO A 675 26.78 6.58 2.76
N SER A 676 27.69 7.54 2.61
CA SER A 676 27.45 8.96 2.85
C SER A 676 26.95 9.72 1.62
N LEU A 677 26.96 9.13 0.42
CA LEU A 677 26.70 9.80 -0.86
C LEU A 677 27.51 11.10 -1.06
N THR A 678 28.82 11.07 -0.78
CA THR A 678 29.71 12.24 -0.90
C THR A 678 30.46 12.30 -2.23
N SER A 679 30.58 11.19 -2.95
CA SER A 679 31.18 11.12 -4.28
C SER A 679 30.43 11.98 -5.31
N ALA A 680 31.00 12.19 -6.50
CA ALA A 680 30.32 12.92 -7.57
C ALA A 680 28.96 12.29 -7.93
N ARG A 681 28.92 10.95 -8.12
CA ARG A 681 27.68 10.18 -8.32
C ARG A 681 26.76 10.26 -7.09
N GLY A 682 27.32 10.17 -5.88
CA GLY A 682 26.57 10.31 -4.63
C GLY A 682 25.82 11.64 -4.53
N ARG A 683 26.46 12.76 -4.88
CA ARG A 683 25.81 14.08 -4.91
C ARG A 683 24.68 14.15 -5.94
N ALA A 684 24.85 13.55 -7.12
CA ALA A 684 23.79 13.45 -8.12
C ALA A 684 22.61 12.60 -7.60
N LEU A 685 22.88 11.49 -6.91
CA LEU A 685 21.85 10.65 -6.28
C LEU A 685 21.11 11.35 -5.14
N ARG A 686 21.76 12.29 -4.43
CA ARG A 686 21.06 13.16 -3.47
C ARG A 686 20.03 14.03 -4.18
N THR A 687 20.35 14.57 -5.36
CA THR A 687 19.38 15.32 -6.19
C THR A 687 18.20 14.43 -6.59
N LEU A 688 18.48 13.18 -7.01
CA LEU A 688 17.45 12.19 -7.30
C LEU A 688 16.51 11.95 -6.10
N LEU A 689 17.05 11.78 -4.89
CA LEU A 689 16.26 11.62 -3.66
C LEU A 689 15.36 12.84 -3.37
N TYR A 690 15.82 14.05 -3.69
CA TYR A 690 15.00 15.25 -3.56
C TYR A 690 13.89 15.31 -4.61
N LEU A 691 14.15 14.93 -5.86
CA LEU A 691 13.16 14.93 -6.95
C LEU A 691 11.99 13.98 -6.66
N PHE A 692 12.29 12.81 -6.10
CA PHE A 692 11.28 11.82 -5.70
C PHE A 692 10.80 11.98 -4.25
N GLU A 693 11.17 13.10 -3.59
CA GLU A 693 10.63 13.51 -2.30
C GLU A 693 10.80 12.46 -1.19
N CYS A 694 11.95 11.79 -1.17
CA CYS A 694 12.31 10.83 -0.14
C CYS A 694 12.78 11.53 1.15
N ASP A 695 11.88 12.31 1.75
CA ASP A 695 12.16 13.27 2.83
C ASP A 695 12.81 12.65 4.08
N GLU A 696 12.47 11.43 4.46
CA GLU A 696 13.02 10.77 5.64
C GLU A 696 14.51 10.45 5.46
N ALA A 697 14.89 9.89 4.31
CA ALA A 697 16.29 9.66 3.96
C ALA A 697 17.09 10.98 3.88
N VAL A 698 16.47 12.02 3.33
CA VAL A 698 17.04 13.38 3.27
C VAL A 698 17.26 13.96 4.67
N ARG A 699 16.35 13.72 5.63
CA ARG A 699 16.51 14.17 7.02
C ARG A 699 17.61 13.41 7.74
N LEU A 700 17.70 12.09 7.57
CA LEU A 700 18.72 11.27 8.20
C LEU A 700 20.13 11.67 7.74
N PHE A 701 20.31 12.05 6.48
CA PHE A 701 21.56 12.65 6.00
C PHE A 701 21.91 14.02 6.58
N ARG A 702 20.93 14.77 7.09
CA ARG A 702 21.19 16.07 7.73
C ARG A 702 21.54 15.93 9.21
N ALA A 703 21.17 14.80 9.81
CA ALA A 703 21.39 14.51 11.22
C ALA A 703 22.73 13.78 11.47
N ALA A 704 23.24 13.07 10.46
CA ALA A 704 24.62 12.58 10.38
C ALA A 704 25.56 13.69 9.93
#